data_AF-A0A8C8WTM9-F1
#
_entry.id   AF-A0A8C8WTM9-F1
#
_cell.length_a   1.000
_cell.length_b   1.000
_cell.length_c   1.000
_cell.angle_alpha   90.00
_cell.angle_beta   90.00
_cell.angle_gamma   90.00
#
_symmetry.space_group_name_H-M   'P 1'
#
loop_
_entity.id
_entity.type
_entity.pdbx_description
1 polymer ?
#
loop_
_entity_poly.entity_id
_entity_poly.type
_entity_poly.pdbx_seq_one_letter_code
_entity_poly.pdbx_strand_id
1 'polypeptide(L)'
;MRPLLLLAPLGWLLLAEAKGDAKPEDNLLVLTVATKETEGFRRFKRSGQFFNYKIQALGLGEDWNGEKGASSGGGLKVRLLKKALEKHADKENLVILFTDSYDVVFASGPRELLKKFRQARSQVVFSAEELIYPDRRLEAKYPAVSDGKRFLGSGGFIGYAPSLSKLVAEWEGQDGDSDQLFYTKIFLDPEKREQINITLDHRCRIFQNLDGALDEVVLKFEMGHVRARNLAYDTLPVLIHGNGPTKLQLNYLGNYIPRFWTFETGCAVCDEGLRSLRGIGDEALPTVLVGVFIEQPTPFLSLFFQRLLRLHYPRKQMRLFIHNHEQHHKARVEQFLAEHGSEYQSVKLVGPEVRVANADARNVGADLCRQDRGCTYYFSVDADVALTEPKTLRLLIEQNKNVIAPLMTRHGRLWSNFWGALSADGYYARSEDYVDIVQGRRVGVWNVPYISNIYLIKGSALRAELLQTDLFHHSKLDPDMAFCANIRQQDVFMYLTNRHTFGHLLSLDSYQTSHLHNDLWEVFSNPEDWKEKYIHENYTKALAGKLLEMPCPDVYWFPIFTETACDELVEEMEHYGQWSLGDNKDNRIQGGYENVPTIDIHMNQISFEREWHKFLVEYIAPMTEKLYPGYYTRAQFDLAFVVRYKPDEQPSLMPHHDASTFTINIALNRVGVDYEGGGCRFLRYNCSIRAPRKGWTLMHPGRLTHYHEGLPTTRGTRYIAVSFVDP
;
A
#
# COMPACT_ATOMS: atom_id res chain seq x y z
N MET A 1 49.13 -50.94 -43.36
CA MET A 1 50.49 -50.38 -43.53
C MET A 1 50.98 -49.91 -42.17
N ARG A 2 52.25 -50.21 -41.88
CA ARG A 2 52.95 -50.06 -40.59
C ARG A 2 53.14 -48.58 -40.16
N PRO A 3 53.55 -48.32 -38.90
CA PRO A 3 53.07 -47.27 -38.02
C PRO A 3 54.15 -46.25 -37.59
N LEU A 4 53.78 -45.24 -36.80
CA LEU A 4 54.68 -44.50 -35.91
C LEU A 4 53.89 -44.06 -34.66
N LEU A 5 54.40 -44.02 -33.44
CA LEU A 5 55.44 -44.77 -32.73
C LEU A 5 55.15 -44.44 -31.25
N LEU A 6 54.77 -45.42 -30.44
CA LEU A 6 54.65 -45.27 -28.99
C LEU A 6 56.05 -45.08 -28.38
N LEU A 7 56.19 -44.10 -27.50
CA LEU A 7 57.23 -44.04 -26.47
C LEU A 7 56.55 -43.91 -25.10
N ALA A 8 56.60 -45.01 -24.34
CA ALA A 8 56.58 -45.03 -22.88
C ALA A 8 57.99 -45.48 -22.43
N PRO A 9 58.38 -45.54 -21.12
CA PRO A 9 57.60 -45.30 -19.89
C PRO A 9 58.43 -44.58 -18.78
N LEU A 10 57.90 -44.65 -17.54
CA LEU A 10 58.52 -44.42 -16.21
C LEU A 10 58.37 -43.04 -15.57
N GLY A 11 57.46 -42.99 -14.60
CA GLY A 11 57.38 -41.95 -13.57
C GLY A 11 56.51 -42.47 -12.43
N TRP A 12 57.17 -42.90 -11.36
CA TRP A 12 56.66 -43.55 -10.15
C TRP A 12 55.33 -43.05 -9.57
N LEU A 13 54.58 -44.02 -9.01
CA LEU A 13 53.70 -43.79 -7.86
C LEU A 13 54.51 -43.15 -6.73
N LEU A 14 54.11 -41.97 -6.30
CA LEU A 14 54.25 -41.52 -4.92
C LEU A 14 52.93 -40.87 -4.52
N LEU A 15 52.18 -41.62 -3.70
CA LEU A 15 51.18 -41.08 -2.80
C LEU A 15 51.82 -39.97 -1.98
N ALA A 16 51.54 -38.72 -2.32
CA ALA A 16 51.54 -37.64 -1.35
C ALA A 16 50.08 -37.46 -0.93
N GLU A 17 49.77 -37.89 0.28
CA GLU A 17 48.60 -37.43 1.02
C GLU A 17 48.59 -35.89 0.99
N ALA A 18 47.77 -35.32 0.12
CA ALA A 18 47.36 -33.94 0.28
C ALA A 18 46.53 -33.90 1.57
N LYS A 19 47.20 -33.54 2.68
CA LYS A 19 46.53 -32.96 3.85
C LYS A 19 45.46 -32.02 3.31
N GLY A 20 44.20 -32.27 3.68
CA GLY A 20 43.08 -31.46 3.25
C GLY A 20 43.34 -30.00 3.63
N ASP A 21 43.75 -29.20 2.66
CA ASP A 21 43.81 -27.75 2.81
C ASP A 21 42.36 -27.28 2.99
N ALA A 22 42.03 -26.92 4.22
CA ALA A 22 40.77 -26.26 4.53
C ALA A 22 40.62 -25.05 3.59
N LYS A 23 39.42 -24.86 3.03
CA LYS A 23 39.21 -23.71 2.13
C LYS A 23 39.53 -22.44 2.93
N PRO A 24 40.14 -21.40 2.35
CA PRO A 24 40.47 -20.17 3.09
C PRO A 24 39.26 -19.52 3.79
N GLU A 25 38.06 -19.81 3.33
CA GLU A 25 36.76 -19.41 3.89
C GLU A 25 36.43 -20.10 5.23
N ASP A 26 37.00 -21.27 5.51
CA ASP A 26 36.78 -22.01 6.74
C ASP A 26 37.42 -21.33 7.96
N ASN A 27 38.37 -20.43 7.71
CA ASN A 27 39.08 -19.65 8.72
C ASN A 27 38.47 -18.24 8.93
N LEU A 28 37.20 -18.03 8.55
CA LEU A 28 36.48 -16.79 8.82
C LEU A 28 35.29 -17.04 9.76
N LEU A 29 35.21 -16.26 10.83
CA LEU A 29 34.09 -16.22 11.77
C LEU A 29 33.51 -14.80 11.82
N VAL A 30 32.18 -14.68 11.70
CA VAL A 30 31.49 -13.40 11.91
C VAL A 30 30.94 -13.39 13.33
N LEU A 31 31.39 -12.44 14.14
CA LEU A 31 30.83 -12.16 15.46
C LEU A 31 29.94 -10.92 15.38
N THR A 32 28.78 -11.00 15.98
CA THR A 32 27.87 -9.86 16.11
C THR A 32 27.16 -9.89 17.45
N VAL A 33 26.55 -8.79 17.84
CA VAL A 33 25.75 -8.69 19.06
C VAL A 33 24.28 -8.49 18.69
N ALA A 34 23.43 -9.29 19.30
CA ALA A 34 21.98 -9.19 19.18
C ALA A 34 21.35 -9.72 20.47
N THR A 35 20.56 -8.90 21.15
CA THR A 35 19.84 -9.30 22.36
C THR A 35 18.48 -9.92 22.05
N LYS A 36 17.89 -9.58 20.91
CA LYS A 36 16.60 -10.07 20.43
C LYS A 36 16.66 -10.39 18.94
N GLU A 37 15.79 -11.30 18.49
CA GLU A 37 15.60 -11.56 17.06
C GLU A 37 14.70 -10.50 16.41
N THR A 38 15.21 -9.29 16.26
CA THR A 38 14.51 -8.18 15.58
C THR A 38 14.41 -8.41 14.07
N GLU A 39 13.56 -7.66 13.39
CA GLU A 39 13.45 -7.74 11.92
C GLU A 39 14.75 -7.28 11.23
N GLY A 40 15.45 -6.30 11.80
CA GLY A 40 16.79 -5.90 11.40
C GLY A 40 17.81 -7.05 11.51
N PHE A 41 17.83 -7.74 12.65
CA PHE A 41 18.70 -8.92 12.84
C PHE A 41 18.39 -10.05 11.85
N ARG A 42 17.09 -10.31 11.59
CA ARG A 42 16.67 -11.33 10.60
C ARG A 42 17.13 -10.94 9.19
N ARG A 43 17.03 -9.65 8.81
CA ARG A 43 17.56 -9.13 7.54
C ARG A 43 19.08 -9.37 7.44
N PHE A 44 19.83 -9.03 8.49
CA PHE A 44 21.28 -9.27 8.55
C PHE A 44 21.60 -10.76 8.38
N LYS A 45 20.99 -11.63 9.19
CA LYS A 45 21.19 -13.09 9.16
C LYS A 45 20.89 -13.66 7.77
N ARG A 46 19.78 -13.25 7.15
CA ARG A 46 19.41 -13.67 5.78
C ARG A 46 20.47 -13.26 4.75
N SER A 47 20.95 -12.02 4.80
CA SER A 47 22.00 -11.57 3.88
C SER A 47 23.32 -12.33 4.07
N GLY A 48 23.67 -12.67 5.32
CA GLY A 48 24.85 -13.48 5.61
C GLY A 48 24.71 -14.94 5.16
N GLN A 49 23.53 -15.54 5.36
CA GLN A 49 23.21 -16.90 4.91
C GLN A 49 23.27 -17.02 3.39
N PHE A 50 22.79 -16.01 2.65
CA PHE A 50 22.87 -15.97 1.20
C PHE A 50 24.30 -16.16 0.67
N PHE A 51 25.29 -15.60 1.36
CA PHE A 51 26.70 -15.73 1.02
C PHE A 51 27.45 -16.83 1.79
N ASN A 52 26.74 -17.66 2.57
CA ASN A 52 27.31 -18.72 3.41
C ASN A 52 28.29 -18.23 4.50
N TYR A 53 28.04 -17.08 5.13
CA TYR A 53 28.81 -16.66 6.31
C TYR A 53 28.49 -17.51 7.55
N LYS A 54 29.54 -17.85 8.31
CA LYS A 54 29.42 -18.45 9.66
C LYS A 54 29.23 -17.33 10.68
N ILE A 55 27.97 -17.06 11.06
CA ILE A 55 27.61 -15.99 12.00
C ILE A 55 27.35 -16.57 13.39
N GLN A 56 28.01 -15.99 14.40
CA GLN A 56 27.74 -16.23 15.81
C GLN A 56 27.24 -14.94 16.45
N ALA A 57 25.98 -14.95 16.88
CA ALA A 57 25.38 -13.86 17.64
C ALA A 57 25.68 -14.01 19.13
N LEU A 58 26.09 -12.91 19.76
CA LEU A 58 26.42 -12.81 21.17
C LEU A 58 25.30 -12.07 21.91
N GLY A 59 24.98 -12.50 23.12
CA GLY A 59 24.03 -11.81 24.01
C GLY A 59 22.54 -12.08 23.75
N LEU A 60 22.18 -13.09 22.94
CA LEU A 60 20.78 -13.43 22.71
C LEU A 60 20.08 -13.81 24.03
N GLY A 61 19.01 -13.11 24.37
CA GLY A 61 18.28 -13.28 25.63
C GLY A 61 18.86 -12.53 26.83
N GLU A 62 19.98 -11.81 26.68
CA GLU A 62 20.46 -10.87 27.70
C GLU A 62 19.72 -9.52 27.60
N ASP A 63 19.51 -8.87 28.74
CA ASP A 63 18.91 -7.53 28.78
C ASP A 63 19.90 -6.47 28.31
N TRP A 64 19.45 -5.61 27.40
CA TRP A 64 20.24 -4.46 26.96
C TRP A 64 20.08 -3.31 27.98
N ASN A 65 21.04 -3.18 28.89
CA ASN A 65 21.05 -2.14 29.93
C ASN A 65 21.65 -0.79 29.48
N GLY A 66 21.90 -0.59 28.18
CA GLY A 66 22.23 0.73 27.66
C GLY A 66 20.99 1.63 27.68
N GLU A 67 21.05 2.79 28.33
CA GLU A 67 19.96 3.76 28.36
C GLU A 67 19.40 3.99 26.95
N LYS A 68 18.12 3.67 26.74
CA LYS A 68 17.42 3.97 25.49
C LYS A 68 17.50 5.47 25.23
N GLY A 69 18.24 5.87 24.19
CA GLY A 69 18.40 7.26 23.79
C GLY A 69 19.64 7.99 24.31
N ALA A 70 20.53 7.33 25.07
CA ALA A 70 21.84 7.90 25.37
C ALA A 70 22.75 7.76 24.13
N SER A 71 23.24 8.89 23.63
CA SER A 71 24.07 8.98 22.42
C SER A 71 25.35 8.15 22.50
N SER A 72 25.95 7.98 23.68
CA SER A 72 27.20 7.24 23.86
C SER A 72 27.01 5.99 24.72
N GLY A 73 26.73 4.84 24.09
CA GLY A 73 26.68 3.52 24.72
C GLY A 73 27.28 2.44 23.83
N GLY A 74 27.20 1.16 24.23
CA GLY A 74 27.67 0.02 23.43
C GLY A 74 28.76 -0.84 24.08
N GLY A 75 29.21 -0.50 25.29
CA GLY A 75 30.23 -1.23 26.04
C GLY A 75 29.89 -2.71 26.29
N LEU A 76 28.60 -3.04 26.41
CA LEU A 76 28.11 -4.42 26.42
C LEU A 76 28.65 -5.24 25.24
N LYS A 77 28.72 -4.63 24.05
CA LYS A 77 29.26 -5.29 22.84
C LYS A 77 30.71 -5.66 23.02
N VAL A 78 31.51 -4.75 23.58
CA VAL A 78 32.95 -4.96 23.82
C VAL A 78 33.16 -6.04 24.89
N ARG A 79 32.40 -6.02 25.98
CA ARG A 79 32.46 -7.08 27.02
C ARG A 79 32.14 -8.45 26.46
N LEU A 80 31.06 -8.57 25.69
CA LEU A 80 30.66 -9.84 25.06
C LEU A 80 31.70 -10.31 24.04
N LEU A 81 32.24 -9.40 23.24
CA LEU A 81 33.29 -9.69 22.28
C LEU A 81 34.58 -10.17 22.97
N LYS A 82 35.02 -9.49 24.04
CA LYS A 82 36.18 -9.90 24.86
C LYS A 82 36.04 -11.34 25.33
N LYS A 83 34.90 -11.69 25.93
CA LYS A 83 34.59 -13.05 26.38
C LYS A 83 34.54 -14.06 25.22
N ALA A 84 34.09 -13.67 24.04
CA ALA A 84 34.06 -14.54 22.86
C ALA A 84 35.48 -14.80 22.32
N LEU A 85 36.33 -13.77 22.31
CA LEU A 85 37.70 -13.84 21.79
C LEU A 85 38.65 -14.68 22.65
N GLU A 86 38.38 -14.83 23.96
CA GLU A 86 39.13 -15.75 24.84
C GLU A 86 39.19 -17.18 24.29
N LYS A 87 38.15 -17.64 23.59
CA LYS A 87 38.09 -18.99 23.00
C LYS A 87 38.88 -19.13 21.69
N HIS A 88 39.40 -18.02 21.17
CA HIS A 88 39.97 -17.93 19.83
C HIS A 88 41.35 -17.26 19.82
N ALA A 89 41.85 -16.81 20.96
CA ALA A 89 43.11 -16.08 21.08
C ALA A 89 44.32 -16.84 20.50
N ASP A 90 44.34 -18.17 20.64
CA ASP A 90 45.46 -19.01 20.16
C ASP A 90 45.36 -19.39 18.67
N LYS A 91 44.31 -18.97 17.97
CA LYS A 91 44.07 -19.34 16.56
C LYS A 91 44.66 -18.31 15.61
N GLU A 92 45.97 -18.42 15.34
CA GLU A 92 46.72 -17.44 14.53
C GLU A 92 46.13 -17.16 13.14
N ASN A 93 45.60 -18.20 12.48
CA ASN A 93 45.06 -18.09 11.12
C ASN A 93 43.57 -17.74 11.07
N LEU A 94 42.88 -17.64 12.21
CA LEU A 94 41.47 -17.32 12.25
C LEU A 94 41.27 -15.81 12.05
N VAL A 95 40.52 -15.46 11.02
CA VAL A 95 40.05 -14.11 10.77
C VAL A 95 38.66 -13.96 11.38
N ILE A 96 38.46 -12.88 12.13
CA ILE A 96 37.18 -12.55 12.73
C ILE A 96 36.71 -11.21 12.17
N LEU A 97 35.48 -11.20 11.66
CA LEU A 97 34.73 -9.99 11.33
C LEU A 97 33.77 -9.70 12.49
N PHE A 98 33.96 -8.58 13.16
CA PHE A 98 32.96 -8.04 14.06
C PHE A 98 32.10 -7.01 13.32
N THR A 99 30.79 -7.05 13.53
CA THR A 99 29.88 -6.04 12.99
C THR A 99 28.60 -5.95 13.81
N ASP A 100 27.96 -4.79 13.81
CA ASP A 100 26.59 -4.63 14.29
C ASP A 100 25.60 -5.45 13.42
N SER A 101 24.36 -5.64 13.87
CA SER A 101 23.42 -6.53 13.17
C SER A 101 22.03 -5.98 12.88
N TYR A 102 21.52 -5.03 13.67
CA TYR A 102 20.15 -4.54 13.44
C TYR A 102 20.07 -3.67 12.18
N ASP A 103 21.17 -3.02 11.84
CA ASP A 103 21.36 -2.01 10.80
C ASP A 103 22.56 -2.32 9.91
N VAL A 104 22.81 -3.61 9.65
CA VAL A 104 23.85 -4.05 8.73
C VAL A 104 23.31 -5.04 7.71
N VAL A 105 23.81 -4.97 6.48
CA VAL A 105 23.49 -5.92 5.39
C VAL A 105 24.77 -6.32 4.66
N PHE A 106 24.92 -7.63 4.40
CA PHE A 106 25.97 -8.14 3.52
C PHE A 106 25.60 -7.93 2.05
N ALA A 107 26.53 -7.37 1.29
CA ALA A 107 26.45 -7.14 -0.16
C ALA A 107 27.43 -8.00 -0.97
N SER A 108 28.35 -8.74 -0.32
CA SER A 108 29.22 -9.73 -0.98
C SER A 108 29.69 -10.82 -0.02
N GLY A 109 30.26 -11.89 -0.57
CA GLY A 109 30.63 -13.10 0.16
C GLY A 109 32.06 -13.16 0.72
N PRO A 110 32.33 -14.21 1.54
CA PRO A 110 33.57 -14.40 2.29
C PRO A 110 34.87 -14.26 1.48
N ARG A 111 34.88 -14.76 0.24
CA ARG A 111 36.06 -14.73 -0.64
C ARG A 111 36.50 -13.31 -0.96
N GLU A 112 35.55 -12.45 -1.32
CA GLU A 112 35.84 -11.05 -1.66
C GLU A 112 36.28 -10.28 -0.41
N LEU A 113 35.61 -10.52 0.73
CA LEU A 113 35.98 -9.96 2.02
C LEU A 113 37.43 -10.26 2.40
N LEU A 114 37.81 -11.55 2.42
CA LEU A 114 39.16 -11.98 2.78
C LEU A 114 40.21 -11.47 1.80
N LYS A 115 39.88 -11.41 0.50
CA LYS A 115 40.77 -10.82 -0.52
C LYS A 115 41.05 -9.35 -0.20
N LYS A 116 40.01 -8.56 0.07
CA LYS A 116 40.14 -7.12 0.38
C LYS A 116 40.85 -6.87 1.70
N PHE A 117 40.57 -7.69 2.72
CA PHE A 117 41.28 -7.63 4.00
C PHE A 117 42.79 -7.86 3.83
N ARG A 118 43.19 -8.89 3.07
CA ARG A 118 44.62 -9.14 2.77
C ARG A 118 45.26 -7.99 1.97
N GLN A 119 44.51 -7.37 1.05
CA GLN A 119 44.98 -6.22 0.28
C GLN A 119 45.21 -4.97 1.14
N ALA A 120 44.54 -4.85 2.29
CA ALA A 120 44.78 -3.77 3.24
C ALA A 120 46.14 -3.87 3.96
N ARG A 121 46.79 -5.05 3.92
CA ARG A 121 48.12 -5.31 4.53
C ARG A 121 48.21 -4.93 6.01
N SER A 122 47.10 -5.09 6.73
CA SER A 122 46.96 -4.77 8.14
C SER A 122 46.55 -6.00 8.94
N GLN A 123 46.80 -5.99 10.25
CA GLN A 123 46.34 -7.06 11.15
C GLN A 123 44.90 -6.83 11.61
N VAL A 124 44.50 -5.55 11.73
CA VAL A 124 43.13 -5.11 12.03
C VAL A 124 42.76 -3.98 11.08
N VAL A 125 41.57 -4.06 10.49
CA VAL A 125 40.98 -3.02 9.63
C VAL A 125 39.64 -2.63 10.20
N PHE A 126 39.51 -1.38 10.63
CA PHE A 126 38.22 -0.81 11.03
C PHE A 126 37.51 -0.19 9.83
N SER A 127 36.18 -0.10 9.93
CA SER A 127 35.41 0.79 9.06
C SER A 127 35.85 2.24 9.26
N ALA A 128 35.67 3.06 8.21
CA ALA A 128 35.96 4.48 8.25
C ALA A 128 34.68 5.29 8.06
N GLU A 129 34.59 6.46 8.70
CA GLU A 129 33.44 7.35 8.70
C GLU A 129 33.84 8.78 8.30
N GLU A 130 32.90 9.53 7.73
CA GLU A 130 33.07 10.94 7.37
C GLU A 130 32.99 11.84 8.60
N LEU A 131 32.12 11.51 9.54
CA LEU A 131 31.85 12.32 10.73
C LEU A 131 32.59 11.75 11.94
N ILE A 132 33.27 12.63 12.68
CA ILE A 132 33.90 12.23 13.94
C ILE A 132 32.86 12.07 15.06
N TYR A 133 32.91 10.92 15.75
CA TYR A 133 32.00 10.57 16.83
C TYR A 133 32.71 9.72 17.90
N PRO A 134 32.41 9.88 19.21
CA PRO A 134 31.52 10.89 19.81
C PRO A 134 32.21 12.22 20.14
N ASP A 135 33.54 12.27 20.26
CA ASP A 135 34.28 13.46 20.72
C ASP A 135 35.01 14.17 19.57
N ARG A 136 34.45 15.31 19.14
CA ARG A 136 35.04 16.16 18.08
C ARG A 136 36.44 16.68 18.43
N ARG A 137 36.80 16.79 19.71
CA ARG A 137 38.11 17.31 20.15
C ARG A 137 39.27 16.40 19.75
N LEU A 138 38.97 15.14 19.40
CA LEU A 138 39.96 14.15 18.98
C LEU A 138 40.36 14.29 17.50
N GLU A 139 39.67 15.13 16.72
CA GLU A 139 39.91 15.30 15.29
C GLU A 139 41.37 15.63 14.94
N ALA A 140 41.99 16.52 15.72
CA ALA A 140 43.38 16.92 15.50
C ALA A 140 44.38 15.77 15.75
N LYS A 141 44.00 14.74 16.50
CA LYS A 141 44.86 13.59 16.81
C LYS A 141 44.80 12.51 15.72
N TYR A 142 43.76 12.51 14.88
CA TYR A 142 43.68 11.56 13.77
C TYR A 142 44.77 11.86 12.73
N PRO A 143 45.42 10.83 12.16
CA PRO A 143 46.30 11.02 11.01
C PRO A 143 45.60 11.79 9.89
N ALA A 144 46.34 12.63 9.18
CA ALA A 144 45.84 13.26 7.97
C ALA A 144 45.68 12.19 6.88
N VAL A 145 44.54 12.21 6.19
CA VAL A 145 44.24 11.32 5.07
C VAL A 145 44.00 12.20 3.87
N SER A 146 44.78 12.00 2.80
CA SER A 146 44.70 12.80 1.58
C SER A 146 43.52 12.40 0.68
N ASP A 147 43.04 11.16 0.81
CA ASP A 147 41.97 10.59 0.01
C ASP A 147 41.24 9.49 0.79
N GLY A 148 39.96 9.73 1.09
CA GLY A 148 39.10 8.81 1.83
C GLY A 148 38.59 9.33 3.19
N LYS A 149 37.70 8.56 3.79
CA LYS A 149 37.08 8.78 5.10
C LYS A 149 38.14 8.74 6.20
N ARG A 150 38.13 9.71 7.13
CA ARG A 150 39.24 9.92 8.08
C ARG A 150 39.05 9.25 9.44
N PHE A 151 37.82 9.12 9.91
CA PHE A 151 37.54 8.75 11.30
C PHE A 151 37.22 7.27 11.43
N LEU A 152 37.49 6.70 12.60
CA LEU A 152 37.22 5.28 12.88
C LEU A 152 35.72 5.06 13.04
N GLY A 153 35.19 3.90 12.62
CA GLY A 153 33.84 3.44 12.94
C GLY A 153 33.84 2.05 13.58
N SER A 154 33.23 1.90 14.76
CA SER A 154 33.23 0.67 15.56
C SER A 154 32.17 -0.35 15.14
N GLY A 155 31.18 0.05 14.35
CA GLY A 155 30.10 -0.82 13.88
C GLY A 155 30.55 -1.93 12.92
N GLY A 156 31.81 -1.89 12.47
CA GLY A 156 32.41 -2.94 11.66
C GLY A 156 33.94 -2.92 11.69
N PHE A 157 34.56 -4.06 11.97
CA PHE A 157 36.00 -4.25 11.85
C PHE A 157 36.36 -5.71 11.63
N ILE A 158 37.49 -5.96 10.96
CA ILE A 158 37.98 -7.29 10.64
C ILE A 158 39.45 -7.41 11.03
N GLY A 159 39.83 -8.55 11.60
CA GLY A 159 41.22 -8.79 11.98
C GLY A 159 41.53 -10.24 12.32
N TYR A 160 42.80 -10.55 12.52
CA TYR A 160 43.22 -11.85 13.05
C TYR A 160 42.85 -11.97 14.53
N ALA A 161 42.42 -13.16 14.95
CA ALA A 161 41.93 -13.39 16.30
C ALA A 161 42.92 -12.96 17.42
N PRO A 162 44.25 -13.25 17.33
CA PRO A 162 45.20 -12.77 18.35
C PRO A 162 45.27 -11.25 18.45
N SER A 163 45.22 -10.54 17.31
CA SER A 163 45.29 -9.08 17.25
C SER A 163 44.01 -8.44 17.80
N LEU A 164 42.85 -9.05 17.54
CA LEU A 164 41.58 -8.62 18.13
C LEU A 164 41.54 -8.89 19.65
N SER A 165 42.11 -10.00 20.13
CA SER A 165 42.22 -10.26 21.56
C SER A 165 43.07 -9.19 22.26
N LYS A 166 44.20 -8.77 21.66
CA LYS A 166 45.01 -7.65 22.16
C LYS A 166 44.22 -6.34 22.16
N LEU A 167 43.45 -6.07 21.10
CA LEU A 167 42.63 -4.87 20.96
C LEU A 167 41.61 -4.69 22.08
N VAL A 168 40.95 -5.77 22.54
CA VAL A 168 39.93 -5.68 23.60
C VAL A 168 40.44 -6.04 25.00
N ALA A 169 41.72 -6.43 25.13
CA ALA A 169 42.29 -6.91 26.39
C ALA A 169 42.10 -5.91 27.54
N GLU A 170 42.35 -4.63 27.27
CA GLU A 170 42.28 -3.53 28.24
C GLU A 170 40.86 -3.00 28.49
N TRP A 171 39.81 -3.64 27.95
CA TRP A 171 38.45 -3.24 28.27
C TRP A 171 38.13 -3.51 29.75
N GLU A 172 37.97 -2.43 30.50
CA GLU A 172 37.51 -2.37 31.91
C GLU A 172 36.27 -1.47 32.08
N GLY A 173 35.69 -1.01 30.96
CA GLY A 173 34.52 -0.13 30.94
C GLY A 173 33.21 -0.82 31.35
N GLN A 174 32.20 0.00 31.63
CA GLN A 174 30.84 -0.43 31.96
C GLN A 174 30.02 -0.71 30.70
N ASP A 175 28.93 -1.46 30.83
CA ASP A 175 28.06 -1.82 29.69
C ASP A 175 27.45 -0.60 28.98
N GLY A 176 27.30 0.52 29.71
CA GLY A 176 26.83 1.80 29.19
C GLY A 176 27.91 2.70 28.57
N ASP A 177 29.19 2.36 28.66
CA ASP A 177 30.28 3.17 28.07
C ASP A 177 30.25 3.08 26.54
N SER A 178 30.83 4.07 25.84
CA SER A 178 30.93 4.06 24.38
C SER A 178 32.00 3.10 23.87
N ASP A 179 31.59 2.10 23.09
CA ASP A 179 32.47 1.21 22.33
C ASP A 179 33.33 1.99 21.32
N GLN A 180 32.70 2.90 20.58
CA GLN A 180 33.35 3.79 19.61
C GLN A 180 34.48 4.61 20.23
N LEU A 181 34.24 5.24 21.39
CA LEU A 181 35.26 6.04 22.06
C LEU A 181 36.43 5.18 22.55
N PHE A 182 36.17 3.96 23.01
CA PHE A 182 37.20 3.01 23.43
C PHE A 182 38.13 2.64 22.28
N TYR A 183 37.58 2.19 21.14
CA TYR A 183 38.40 1.86 19.97
C TYR A 183 39.12 3.09 19.40
N THR A 184 38.48 4.26 19.42
CA THR A 184 39.08 5.52 19.01
C THR A 184 40.32 5.85 19.85
N LYS A 185 40.24 5.73 21.18
CA LYS A 185 41.38 5.99 22.08
C LYS A 185 42.56 5.05 21.78
N ILE A 186 42.31 3.78 21.50
CA ILE A 186 43.35 2.81 21.12
C ILE A 186 43.97 3.17 19.76
N PHE A 187 43.15 3.55 18.77
CA PHE A 187 43.65 3.92 17.45
C PHE A 187 44.48 5.22 17.45
N LEU A 188 44.14 6.16 18.33
CA LEU A 188 44.84 7.44 18.45
C LEU A 188 46.13 7.35 19.26
N ASP A 189 46.34 6.27 20.00
CA ASP A 189 47.61 5.95 20.66
C ASP A 189 48.59 5.38 19.61
N PRO A 190 49.67 6.10 19.24
CA PRO A 190 50.57 5.67 18.18
C PRO A 190 51.26 4.34 18.50
N GLU A 191 51.63 4.10 19.75
CA GLU A 191 52.33 2.89 20.17
C GLU A 191 51.42 1.67 20.04
N LYS A 192 50.17 1.78 20.55
CA LYS A 192 49.18 0.70 20.45
C LYS A 192 48.76 0.46 19.01
N ARG A 193 48.57 1.52 18.22
CA ARG A 193 48.21 1.41 16.79
C ARG A 193 49.28 0.66 16.00
N GLU A 194 50.55 0.95 16.23
CA GLU A 194 51.67 0.26 15.58
C GLU A 194 51.81 -1.19 16.09
N GLN A 195 51.73 -1.40 17.40
CA GLN A 195 51.85 -2.72 18.03
C GLN A 195 50.78 -3.70 17.58
N ILE A 196 49.52 -3.25 17.45
CA ILE A 196 48.39 -4.08 17.00
C ILE A 196 48.30 -4.09 15.46
N ASN A 197 48.96 -3.14 14.79
CA ASN A 197 48.87 -2.87 13.35
C ASN A 197 47.41 -2.66 12.91
N ILE A 198 46.87 -1.50 13.30
CA ILE A 198 45.49 -1.07 13.01
C ILE A 198 45.48 -0.06 11.85
N THR A 199 44.57 -0.27 10.90
CA THR A 199 44.28 0.69 9.82
C THR A 199 42.77 0.92 9.68
N LEU A 200 42.37 1.92 8.89
CA LEU A 200 40.97 2.20 8.57
C LEU A 200 40.71 1.95 7.07
N ASP A 201 39.50 1.51 6.74
CA ASP A 201 39.04 1.31 5.37
C ASP A 201 38.61 2.64 4.71
N HIS A 202 39.58 3.53 4.52
CA HIS A 202 39.36 4.92 4.07
C HIS A 202 38.53 5.06 2.78
N ARG A 203 38.60 4.09 1.86
CA ARG A 203 37.89 4.13 0.56
C ARG A 203 36.68 3.21 0.49
N CYS A 204 36.16 2.79 1.64
CA CYS A 204 34.95 1.98 1.76
C CYS A 204 35.02 0.68 0.93
N ARG A 205 36.18 0.02 0.86
CA ARG A 205 36.34 -1.21 0.04
C ARG A 205 35.59 -2.38 0.65
N ILE A 206 35.61 -2.48 1.98
CA ILE A 206 34.96 -3.51 2.77
C ILE A 206 33.70 -2.95 3.41
N PHE A 207 33.79 -1.80 4.07
CA PHE A 207 32.72 -1.24 4.89
C PHE A 207 32.18 0.06 4.28
N GLN A 208 30.87 0.15 4.11
CA GLN A 208 30.17 1.38 3.78
C GLN A 208 29.30 1.81 4.96
N ASN A 209 29.74 2.81 5.69
CA ASN A 209 28.90 3.54 6.63
C ASN A 209 28.09 4.58 5.84
N LEU A 210 26.80 4.70 6.13
CA LEU A 210 25.89 5.55 5.37
C LEU A 210 25.83 7.00 5.91
N ASP A 211 26.08 7.20 7.20
CA ASP A 211 26.03 8.55 7.80
C ASP A 211 27.13 9.45 7.22
N GLY A 212 26.71 10.60 6.67
CA GLY A 212 27.59 11.51 5.93
C GLY A 212 28.06 11.01 4.55
N ALA A 213 27.48 9.93 3.99
CA ALA A 213 27.88 9.38 2.69
C ALA A 213 26.69 8.88 1.83
N LEU A 214 25.47 9.39 2.06
CA LEU A 214 24.26 8.94 1.37
C LEU A 214 24.29 9.24 -0.14
N ASP A 215 24.83 10.39 -0.52
CA ASP A 215 25.00 10.84 -1.91
C ASP A 215 26.08 10.08 -2.68
N GLU A 216 26.93 9.34 -1.98
CA GLU A 216 27.97 8.51 -2.59
C GLU A 216 27.45 7.12 -2.99
N VAL A 217 26.29 6.68 -2.48
CA VAL A 217 25.85 5.28 -2.55
C VAL A 217 24.68 5.10 -3.51
N VAL A 218 24.86 4.22 -4.50
CA VAL A 218 23.80 3.82 -5.43
C VAL A 218 23.63 2.31 -5.50
N LEU A 219 22.43 1.86 -5.87
CA LEU A 219 22.18 0.46 -6.18
C LEU A 219 22.84 0.07 -7.51
N LYS A 220 23.62 -1.01 -7.47
CA LYS A 220 24.19 -1.66 -8.65
C LYS A 220 23.53 -3.02 -8.84
N PHE A 221 22.71 -3.13 -9.87
CA PHE A 221 22.09 -4.38 -10.28
C PHE A 221 23.10 -5.23 -11.05
N GLU A 222 23.36 -6.44 -10.57
CA GLU A 222 24.18 -7.45 -11.23
C GLU A 222 23.31 -8.68 -11.52
N MET A 223 23.79 -9.58 -12.38
CA MET A 223 23.03 -10.80 -12.67
C MET A 223 22.85 -11.63 -11.38
N GLY A 224 21.60 -11.80 -10.98
CA GLY A 224 21.19 -12.64 -9.86
C GLY A 224 21.39 -12.05 -8.45
N HIS A 225 21.92 -10.83 -8.31
CA HIS A 225 22.01 -10.12 -7.03
C HIS A 225 22.25 -8.60 -7.22
N VAL A 226 21.99 -7.81 -6.18
CA VAL A 226 22.14 -6.34 -6.14
C VAL A 226 23.19 -5.99 -5.09
N ARG A 227 24.01 -4.98 -5.39
CA ARG A 227 25.05 -4.46 -4.49
C ARG A 227 24.90 -2.95 -4.32
N ALA A 228 25.61 -2.40 -3.34
CA ALA A 228 25.88 -0.97 -3.30
C ALA A 228 27.18 -0.67 -4.06
N ARG A 229 27.23 0.46 -4.76
CA ARG A 229 28.46 1.05 -5.29
C ARG A 229 28.67 2.40 -4.64
N ASN A 230 29.87 2.62 -4.12
CA ASN A 230 30.32 3.95 -3.73
C ASN A 230 30.89 4.66 -4.96
N LEU A 231 30.29 5.77 -5.35
CA LEU A 231 30.64 6.55 -6.54
C LEU A 231 31.89 7.42 -6.31
N ALA A 232 32.13 7.88 -5.09
CA ALA A 232 33.27 8.74 -4.75
C ALA A 232 34.61 8.01 -4.93
N TYR A 233 34.67 6.73 -4.53
CA TYR A 233 35.90 5.93 -4.58
C TYR A 233 35.88 4.80 -5.61
N ASP A 234 34.79 4.69 -6.36
CA ASP A 234 34.51 3.58 -7.28
C ASP A 234 34.72 2.19 -6.67
N THR A 235 34.10 1.98 -5.51
CA THR A 235 34.21 0.71 -4.77
C THR A 235 32.88 -0.02 -4.68
N LEU A 236 32.96 -1.33 -4.49
CA LEU A 236 31.81 -2.20 -4.21
C LEU A 236 31.95 -2.71 -2.78
N PRO A 237 31.37 -2.06 -1.77
CA PRO A 237 31.46 -2.49 -0.39
C PRO A 237 30.98 -3.94 -0.19
N VAL A 238 31.47 -4.58 0.87
CA VAL A 238 31.06 -5.94 1.27
C VAL A 238 29.95 -5.85 2.33
N LEU A 239 30.03 -4.88 3.23
CA LEU A 239 29.03 -4.60 4.25
C LEU A 239 28.54 -3.17 4.11
N ILE A 240 27.23 -2.99 4.32
CA ILE A 240 26.58 -1.68 4.36
C ILE A 240 26.00 -1.52 5.76
N HIS A 241 26.37 -0.44 6.42
CA HIS A 241 26.00 -0.13 7.78
C HIS A 241 25.21 1.18 7.81
N GLY A 242 23.94 1.09 8.20
CA GLY A 242 23.05 2.23 8.35
C GLY A 242 23.27 2.95 9.69
N ASN A 243 24.50 3.37 9.97
CA ASN A 243 24.87 4.04 11.23
C ASN A 243 24.10 5.37 11.43
N GLY A 244 23.96 5.79 12.69
CA GLY A 244 23.31 7.05 13.02
C GLY A 244 21.87 7.15 12.47
N PRO A 245 21.49 8.28 11.84
CA PRO A 245 20.13 8.55 11.37
C PRO A 245 19.78 7.88 10.01
N THR A 246 20.61 6.95 9.50
CA THR A 246 20.46 6.40 8.15
C THR A 246 19.77 5.04 8.06
N LYS A 247 19.06 4.64 9.13
CA LYS A 247 18.31 3.36 9.20
C LYS A 247 17.31 3.21 8.05
N LEU A 248 16.65 4.32 7.67
CA LEU A 248 15.65 4.32 6.60
C LEU A 248 16.27 4.12 5.22
N GLN A 249 17.43 4.72 4.95
CA GLN A 249 18.16 4.51 3.71
C GLN A 249 18.65 3.05 3.63
N LEU A 250 19.08 2.47 4.75
CA LEU A 250 19.38 1.04 4.78
C LEU A 250 18.13 0.17 4.57
N ASN A 251 16.96 0.57 5.06
CA ASN A 251 15.71 -0.13 4.79
C ASN A 251 15.40 -0.16 3.29
N TYR A 252 15.58 0.98 2.61
CA TYR A 252 15.48 1.07 1.15
C TYR A 252 16.48 0.14 0.45
N LEU A 253 17.77 0.22 0.77
CA LEU A 253 18.80 -0.63 0.16
C LEU A 253 18.54 -2.13 0.42
N GLY A 254 18.05 -2.45 1.63
CA GLY A 254 17.71 -3.80 2.05
C GLY A 254 16.50 -4.43 1.35
N ASN A 255 15.70 -3.64 0.62
CA ASN A 255 14.65 -4.15 -0.27
C ASN A 255 15.21 -4.73 -1.58
N TYR A 256 16.52 -4.58 -1.81
CA TYR A 256 17.21 -5.07 -3.00
C TYR A 256 18.39 -5.98 -2.63
N ILE A 257 19.25 -5.52 -1.73
CA ILE A 257 20.53 -6.15 -1.41
C ILE A 257 20.36 -7.33 -0.41
N PRO A 258 21.05 -8.46 -0.62
CA PRO A 258 21.80 -8.83 -1.82
C PRO A 258 20.90 -9.43 -2.89
N ARG A 259 19.80 -10.08 -2.52
CA ARG A 259 18.88 -10.70 -3.49
C ARG A 259 17.46 -10.71 -2.94
N PHE A 260 17.00 -9.54 -2.52
CA PHE A 260 15.61 -9.39 -2.10
C PHE A 260 14.72 -9.23 -3.33
N TRP A 261 15.06 -8.26 -4.19
CA TRP A 261 14.39 -8.01 -5.46
C TRP A 261 15.43 -7.83 -6.58
N THR A 262 15.24 -8.49 -7.72
CA THR A 262 16.08 -8.37 -8.92
C THR A 262 15.21 -8.26 -10.17
N PHE A 263 15.77 -7.78 -11.28
CA PHE A 263 15.04 -7.70 -12.55
C PHE A 263 14.73 -9.09 -13.12
N GLU A 264 15.57 -10.09 -12.84
CA GLU A 264 15.45 -11.43 -13.41
C GLU A 264 14.42 -12.29 -12.67
N THR A 265 14.38 -12.19 -11.34
CA THR A 265 13.52 -13.06 -10.52
C THR A 265 12.38 -12.33 -9.82
N GLY A 266 12.32 -10.99 -9.92
CA GLY A 266 11.46 -10.19 -9.07
C GLY A 266 11.83 -10.36 -7.60
N CYS A 267 10.83 -10.35 -6.72
CA CYS A 267 11.04 -10.56 -5.28
C CYS A 267 11.33 -12.03 -4.94
N ALA A 268 12.59 -12.34 -4.62
CA ALA A 268 13.03 -13.71 -4.33
C ALA A 268 12.65 -14.18 -2.92
N VAL A 269 12.37 -13.25 -2.00
CA VAL A 269 12.12 -13.55 -0.58
C VAL A 269 10.67 -13.36 -0.16
N CYS A 270 9.80 -12.97 -1.09
CA CYS A 270 8.41 -12.66 -0.80
C CYS A 270 7.58 -13.90 -0.41
N ASP A 271 8.07 -15.09 -0.70
CA ASP A 271 7.45 -16.37 -0.33
C ASP A 271 8.15 -17.05 0.86
N GLU A 272 9.15 -16.40 1.46
CA GLU A 272 9.85 -16.94 2.63
C GLU A 272 9.03 -16.74 3.91
N GLY A 273 8.91 -17.81 4.70
CA GLY A 273 8.25 -17.75 6.01
C GLY A 273 6.75 -17.46 5.97
N LEU A 274 6.09 -17.73 4.83
CA LEU A 274 4.65 -17.57 4.69
C LEU A 274 3.89 -18.42 5.72
N ARG A 275 2.82 -17.85 6.27
CA ARG A 275 1.88 -18.56 7.13
C ARG A 275 0.76 -19.14 6.28
N SER A 276 0.90 -20.37 5.80
CA SER A 276 -0.13 -21.03 4.99
C SER A 276 -1.48 -21.09 5.74
N LEU A 277 -2.54 -20.60 5.11
CA LEU A 277 -3.92 -20.79 5.56
C LEU A 277 -4.64 -21.92 4.80
N ARG A 278 -3.93 -22.61 3.89
CA ARG A 278 -4.50 -23.71 3.09
C ARG A 278 -4.84 -24.90 3.97
N GLY A 279 -6.05 -25.43 3.81
CA GLY A 279 -6.53 -26.60 4.56
C GLY A 279 -6.92 -26.30 6.03
N ILE A 280 -6.81 -25.04 6.47
CA ILE A 280 -7.34 -24.62 7.77
C ILE A 280 -8.84 -24.39 7.61
N GLY A 281 -9.65 -25.12 8.38
CA GLY A 281 -11.10 -24.90 8.44
C GLY A 281 -11.46 -23.53 9.01
N ASP A 282 -12.63 -23.02 8.67
CA ASP A 282 -13.04 -21.65 9.03
C ASP A 282 -12.99 -21.36 10.55
N GLU A 283 -13.31 -22.34 11.38
CA GLU A 283 -13.25 -22.23 12.85
C GLU A 283 -11.83 -22.18 13.43
N ALA A 284 -10.83 -22.63 12.66
CA ALA A 284 -9.43 -22.64 13.07
C ALA A 284 -8.64 -21.43 12.51
N LEU A 285 -9.29 -20.59 11.69
CA LEU A 285 -8.69 -19.34 11.23
C LEU A 285 -8.46 -18.37 12.40
N PRO A 286 -7.38 -17.57 12.38
CA PRO A 286 -7.04 -16.68 13.48
C PRO A 286 -8.09 -15.59 13.71
N THR A 287 -8.35 -15.22 14.95
CA THR A 287 -9.29 -14.12 15.24
C THR A 287 -8.69 -12.78 14.83
N VAL A 288 -9.49 -11.97 14.12
CA VAL A 288 -9.11 -10.64 13.65
C VAL A 288 -10.04 -9.59 14.25
N LEU A 289 -9.47 -8.55 14.88
CA LEU A 289 -10.20 -7.33 15.19
C LEU A 289 -10.08 -6.37 14.00
N VAL A 290 -11.20 -6.03 13.38
CA VAL A 290 -11.28 -5.04 12.31
C VAL A 290 -11.66 -3.69 12.90
N GLY A 291 -10.74 -2.73 12.83
CA GLY A 291 -10.99 -1.33 13.17
C GLY A 291 -11.41 -0.56 11.92
N VAL A 292 -12.64 -0.06 11.89
CA VAL A 292 -13.19 0.78 10.82
C VAL A 292 -13.22 2.23 11.30
N PHE A 293 -12.60 3.14 10.55
CA PHE A 293 -12.47 4.55 10.90
C PHE A 293 -13.16 5.44 9.86
N ILE A 294 -14.19 6.16 10.28
CA ILE A 294 -14.96 7.11 9.46
C ILE A 294 -14.72 8.51 10.05
N GLU A 295 -13.61 9.13 9.66
CA GLU A 295 -13.09 10.36 10.28
C GLU A 295 -13.49 11.65 9.56
N GLN A 296 -14.07 11.53 8.37
CA GLN A 296 -14.55 12.64 7.55
C GLN A 296 -15.64 12.18 6.57
N PRO A 297 -16.44 13.10 6.00
CA PRO A 297 -17.46 12.74 5.03
C PRO A 297 -16.86 11.97 3.85
N THR A 298 -17.21 10.69 3.77
CA THR A 298 -16.71 9.77 2.75
C THR A 298 -17.82 9.29 1.81
N PRO A 299 -17.64 9.36 0.48
CA PRO A 299 -18.61 8.86 -0.49
C PRO A 299 -18.65 7.32 -0.49
N PHE A 300 -19.74 6.75 -0.96
CA PHE A 300 -19.94 5.30 -1.15
C PHE A 300 -19.74 4.46 0.11
N LEU A 301 -20.04 4.99 1.30
CA LEU A 301 -19.96 4.23 2.55
C LEU A 301 -20.84 2.96 2.53
N SER A 302 -21.92 3.00 1.76
CA SER A 302 -22.75 1.83 1.46
C SER A 302 -21.97 0.71 0.76
N LEU A 303 -21.19 1.03 -0.28
CA LEU A 303 -20.31 0.09 -0.98
C LEU A 303 -19.16 -0.38 -0.07
N PHE A 304 -18.61 0.50 0.76
CA PHE A 304 -17.58 0.12 1.75
C PHE A 304 -18.06 -1.06 2.63
N PHE A 305 -19.25 -0.94 3.22
CA PHE A 305 -19.81 -2.02 4.03
C PHE A 305 -20.15 -3.29 3.23
N GLN A 306 -20.64 -3.14 1.99
CA GLN A 306 -20.85 -4.29 1.11
C GLN A 306 -19.54 -5.03 0.80
N ARG A 307 -18.45 -4.28 0.56
CA ARG A 307 -17.10 -4.83 0.34
C ARG A 307 -16.55 -5.52 1.59
N LEU A 308 -16.80 -4.95 2.77
CA LEU A 308 -16.47 -5.59 4.05
C LEU A 308 -17.20 -6.94 4.22
N LEU A 309 -18.49 -7.00 3.88
CA LEU A 309 -19.28 -8.24 3.93
C LEU A 309 -18.82 -9.30 2.92
N ARG A 310 -18.28 -8.88 1.78
CA ARG A 310 -17.75 -9.75 0.73
C ARG A 310 -16.37 -10.33 1.06
N LEU A 311 -15.68 -9.85 2.11
CA LEU A 311 -14.40 -10.43 2.50
C LEU A 311 -14.52 -11.94 2.69
N HIS A 312 -13.63 -12.68 2.04
CA HIS A 312 -13.53 -14.13 2.14
C HIS A 312 -12.87 -14.53 3.46
N TYR A 313 -13.51 -14.17 4.57
CA TYR A 313 -13.07 -14.48 5.93
C TYR A 313 -14.30 -14.76 6.81
N PRO A 314 -14.28 -15.76 7.71
CA PRO A 314 -15.45 -16.08 8.51
C PRO A 314 -15.80 -14.93 9.46
N ARG A 315 -17.00 -14.37 9.32
CA ARG A 315 -17.48 -13.26 10.17
C ARG A 315 -17.46 -13.62 11.65
N LYS A 316 -17.65 -14.90 12.01
CA LYS A 316 -17.52 -15.41 13.38
C LYS A 316 -16.09 -15.42 13.95
N GLN A 317 -15.08 -15.25 13.11
CA GLN A 317 -13.68 -15.01 13.51
C GLN A 317 -13.28 -13.54 13.41
N MET A 318 -14.23 -12.65 13.11
CA MET A 318 -14.03 -11.22 13.01
C MET A 318 -14.77 -10.51 14.13
N ARG A 319 -14.09 -9.55 14.73
CA ARG A 319 -14.70 -8.57 15.64
C ARG A 319 -14.65 -7.21 14.99
N LEU A 320 -15.66 -6.39 15.19
CA LEU A 320 -15.70 -5.05 14.65
C LEU A 320 -15.51 -4.02 15.76
N PHE A 321 -14.62 -3.08 15.52
CA PHE A 321 -14.58 -1.79 16.19
C PHE A 321 -14.84 -0.73 15.13
N ILE A 322 -15.91 0.05 15.28
CA ILE A 322 -16.25 1.11 14.33
C ILE A 322 -16.18 2.44 15.09
N HIS A 323 -15.33 3.35 14.63
CA HIS A 323 -15.36 4.75 15.04
C HIS A 323 -15.98 5.57 13.91
N ASN A 324 -17.07 6.27 14.22
CA ASN A 324 -17.70 7.20 13.30
C ASN A 324 -17.68 8.60 13.91
N HIS A 325 -16.86 9.48 13.34
CA HIS A 325 -16.81 10.89 13.71
C HIS A 325 -17.95 11.69 13.04
N GLU A 326 -18.51 11.19 11.95
CA GLU A 326 -19.41 11.93 11.08
C GLU A 326 -20.89 11.70 11.39
N GLN A 327 -21.58 12.77 11.78
CA GLN A 327 -23.01 12.73 12.05
C GLN A 327 -23.82 12.32 10.81
N HIS A 328 -23.40 12.74 9.61
CA HIS A 328 -24.03 12.37 8.34
C HIS A 328 -24.06 10.86 8.11
N HIS A 329 -23.02 10.14 8.55
CA HIS A 329 -22.88 8.70 8.35
C HIS A 329 -23.56 7.84 9.42
N LYS A 330 -24.05 8.44 10.50
CA LYS A 330 -24.62 7.73 11.65
C LYS A 330 -25.72 6.74 11.27
N ALA A 331 -26.74 7.19 10.53
CA ALA A 331 -27.88 6.36 10.15
C ALA A 331 -27.44 5.14 9.32
N ARG A 332 -26.45 5.32 8.44
CA ARG A 332 -25.93 4.25 7.59
C ARG A 332 -25.15 3.20 8.39
N VAL A 333 -24.34 3.64 9.35
CA VAL A 333 -23.59 2.75 10.25
C VAL A 333 -24.55 1.94 11.12
N GLU A 334 -25.56 2.60 11.70
CA GLU A 334 -26.57 1.94 12.54
C GLU A 334 -27.38 0.91 11.74
N GLN A 335 -27.78 1.24 10.51
CA GLN A 335 -28.45 0.31 9.61
C GLN A 335 -27.59 -0.93 9.34
N PHE A 336 -26.31 -0.75 8.97
CA PHE A 336 -25.39 -1.87 8.74
C PHE A 336 -25.26 -2.79 9.97
N LEU A 337 -25.15 -2.20 11.16
CA LEU A 337 -25.04 -2.98 12.40
C LEU A 337 -26.35 -3.68 12.77
N ALA A 338 -27.50 -3.09 12.49
CA ALA A 338 -28.80 -3.72 12.70
C ALA A 338 -28.98 -4.94 11.77
N GLU A 339 -28.58 -4.83 10.51
CA GLU A 339 -28.72 -5.89 9.51
C GLU A 339 -27.68 -7.01 9.68
N HIS A 340 -26.42 -6.66 9.96
CA HIS A 340 -25.29 -7.59 9.87
C HIS A 340 -24.45 -7.72 11.15
N GLY A 341 -24.68 -6.88 12.16
CA GLY A 341 -23.85 -6.86 13.38
C GLY A 341 -23.81 -8.19 14.13
N SER A 342 -24.91 -8.94 14.12
CA SER A 342 -25.02 -10.26 14.79
C SER A 342 -24.24 -11.39 14.09
N GLU A 343 -23.81 -11.17 12.85
CA GLU A 343 -23.01 -12.13 12.09
C GLU A 343 -21.55 -12.17 12.54
N TYR A 344 -21.06 -11.06 13.12
CA TYR A 344 -19.73 -10.92 13.68
C TYR A 344 -19.62 -11.54 15.08
N GLN A 345 -18.39 -11.80 15.54
CA GLN A 345 -18.16 -12.35 16.89
C GLN A 345 -18.53 -11.34 17.98
N SER A 346 -18.16 -10.08 17.77
CA SER A 346 -18.55 -8.95 18.61
C SER A 346 -18.42 -7.65 17.83
N VAL A 347 -19.17 -6.63 18.27
CA VAL A 347 -19.16 -5.29 17.68
C VAL A 347 -19.04 -4.26 18.79
N LYS A 348 -18.20 -3.25 18.60
CA LYS A 348 -18.13 -2.05 19.42
C LYS A 348 -18.20 -0.83 18.50
N LEU A 349 -19.23 0.00 18.70
CA LEU A 349 -19.40 1.27 18.00
C LEU A 349 -19.03 2.42 18.95
N VAL A 350 -18.25 3.37 18.43
CA VAL A 350 -18.06 4.70 19.01
C VAL A 350 -18.60 5.70 18.01
N GLY A 351 -19.80 6.20 18.28
CA GLY A 351 -20.49 7.14 17.39
C GLY A 351 -20.08 8.59 17.61
N PRO A 352 -20.59 9.50 16.76
CA PRO A 352 -20.19 10.91 16.72
C PRO A 352 -20.56 11.66 18.00
N GLU A 353 -21.53 11.16 18.77
CA GLU A 353 -21.94 11.74 20.06
C GLU A 353 -20.85 11.71 21.14
N VAL A 354 -19.89 10.78 21.07
CA VAL A 354 -18.83 10.63 22.09
C VAL A 354 -17.69 11.63 21.89
N ARG A 355 -17.59 12.25 20.70
CA ARG A 355 -16.56 13.25 20.34
C ARG A 355 -15.13 12.82 20.69
N VAL A 356 -14.74 11.63 20.24
CA VAL A 356 -13.37 11.13 20.37
C VAL A 356 -12.54 11.66 19.20
N ALA A 357 -11.31 12.11 19.47
CA ALA A 357 -10.39 12.52 18.41
C ALA A 357 -9.89 11.29 17.63
N ASN A 358 -9.57 11.47 16.35
CA ASN A 358 -9.10 10.41 15.46
C ASN A 358 -7.95 9.57 16.07
N ALA A 359 -6.90 10.24 16.59
CA ALA A 359 -5.76 9.56 17.23
C ALA A 359 -6.17 8.72 18.45
N ASP A 360 -7.04 9.25 19.32
CA ASP A 360 -7.55 8.52 20.48
C ASP A 360 -8.38 7.30 20.06
N ALA A 361 -9.25 7.45 19.05
CA ALA A 361 -10.06 6.35 18.54
C ALA A 361 -9.20 5.22 17.97
N ARG A 362 -8.15 5.56 17.22
CA ARG A 362 -7.20 4.58 16.67
C ARG A 362 -6.39 3.89 17.75
N ASN A 363 -5.95 4.63 18.77
CA ASN A 363 -5.31 4.04 19.97
C ASN A 363 -6.26 3.04 20.65
N VAL A 364 -7.53 3.40 20.86
CA VAL A 364 -8.54 2.48 21.43
C VAL A 364 -8.69 1.21 20.58
N GLY A 365 -8.78 1.33 19.26
CA GLY A 365 -8.87 0.19 18.34
C GLY A 365 -7.68 -0.77 18.47
N ALA A 366 -6.46 -0.23 18.46
CA ALA A 366 -5.24 -1.02 18.63
C ALA A 366 -5.16 -1.65 20.04
N ASP A 367 -5.55 -0.90 21.09
CA ASP A 367 -5.52 -1.35 22.47
C ASP A 367 -6.50 -2.48 22.76
N LEU A 368 -7.68 -2.47 22.14
CA LEU A 368 -8.63 -3.58 22.23
C LEU A 368 -8.01 -4.89 21.78
N CYS A 369 -7.22 -4.88 20.70
CA CYS A 369 -6.48 -6.06 20.27
C CYS A 369 -5.27 -6.35 21.17
N ARG A 370 -4.56 -5.33 21.62
CA ARG A 370 -3.38 -5.47 22.50
C ARG A 370 -3.75 -6.16 23.81
N GLN A 371 -4.86 -5.75 24.44
CA GLN A 371 -5.32 -6.25 25.74
C GLN A 371 -5.93 -7.65 25.65
N ASP A 372 -6.48 -8.04 24.49
CA ASP A 372 -7.05 -9.37 24.30
C ASP A 372 -6.02 -10.36 23.71
N ARG A 373 -5.65 -11.37 24.51
CA ARG A 373 -4.75 -12.47 24.07
C ARG A 373 -5.32 -13.32 22.94
N GLY A 374 -6.65 -13.39 22.80
CA GLY A 374 -7.34 -14.04 21.70
C GLY A 374 -7.32 -13.25 20.39
N CYS A 375 -7.01 -11.95 20.43
CA CYS A 375 -6.80 -11.16 19.21
C CYS A 375 -5.45 -11.52 18.58
N THR A 376 -5.50 -12.18 17.42
CA THR A 376 -4.30 -12.60 16.69
C THR A 376 -3.82 -11.52 15.74
N TYR A 377 -4.74 -10.80 15.10
CA TYR A 377 -4.45 -9.69 14.20
C TYR A 377 -5.38 -8.51 14.43
N TYR A 378 -4.83 -7.30 14.28
CA TYR A 378 -5.58 -6.06 14.19
C TYR A 378 -5.54 -5.56 12.74
N PHE A 379 -6.70 -5.42 12.11
CA PHE A 379 -6.84 -4.94 10.74
C PHE A 379 -7.51 -3.56 10.77
N SER A 380 -6.72 -2.51 10.57
CA SER A 380 -7.21 -1.14 10.49
C SER A 380 -7.61 -0.84 9.05
N VAL A 381 -8.77 -0.24 8.85
CA VAL A 381 -9.26 0.19 7.54
C VAL A 381 -10.06 1.49 7.66
N ASP A 382 -9.72 2.46 6.84
CA ASP A 382 -10.39 3.74 6.75
C ASP A 382 -11.52 3.67 5.73
N ALA A 383 -12.56 4.49 5.92
CA ALA A 383 -13.75 4.49 5.08
C ALA A 383 -13.47 4.79 3.60
N ASP A 384 -12.39 5.52 3.30
CA ASP A 384 -11.97 5.92 1.96
C ASP A 384 -11.23 4.83 1.18
N VAL A 385 -11.16 3.62 1.74
CA VAL A 385 -10.57 2.44 1.10
C VAL A 385 -11.63 1.66 0.32
N ALA A 386 -11.50 1.65 -1.00
CA ALA A 386 -12.29 0.81 -1.89
C ALA A 386 -11.67 -0.60 -2.00
N LEU A 387 -12.04 -1.49 -1.07
CA LEU A 387 -11.47 -2.83 -1.01
C LEU A 387 -12.13 -3.80 -1.99
N THR A 388 -11.56 -3.95 -3.19
CA THR A 388 -12.16 -4.76 -4.27
C THR A 388 -11.75 -6.22 -4.26
N GLU A 389 -10.63 -6.60 -3.61
CA GLU A 389 -10.18 -8.00 -3.52
C GLU A 389 -10.71 -8.69 -2.25
N PRO A 390 -11.65 -9.65 -2.37
CA PRO A 390 -12.24 -10.34 -1.22
C PRO A 390 -11.24 -11.12 -0.36
N LYS A 391 -10.11 -11.57 -0.92
CA LYS A 391 -9.11 -12.36 -0.20
C LYS A 391 -8.07 -11.51 0.54
N THR A 392 -8.20 -10.18 0.54
CA THR A 392 -7.20 -9.26 1.12
C THR A 392 -6.71 -9.70 2.49
N LEU A 393 -7.62 -9.96 3.43
CA LEU A 393 -7.25 -10.30 4.80
C LEU A 393 -6.43 -11.61 4.87
N ARG A 394 -6.80 -12.63 4.09
CA ARG A 394 -6.03 -13.89 3.98
C ARG A 394 -4.65 -13.63 3.40
N LEU A 395 -4.57 -12.88 2.30
CA LEU A 395 -3.31 -12.57 1.62
C LEU A 395 -2.33 -11.82 2.54
N LEU A 396 -2.81 -10.86 3.34
CA LEU A 396 -1.99 -10.12 4.30
C LEU A 396 -1.52 -11.00 5.47
N ILE A 397 -2.41 -11.86 6.01
CA ILE A 397 -2.07 -12.81 7.08
C ILE A 397 -1.00 -13.80 6.60
N GLU A 398 -1.13 -14.32 5.37
CA GLU A 398 -0.20 -15.28 4.78
C GLU A 398 1.23 -14.72 4.64
N GLN A 399 1.39 -13.40 4.42
CA GLN A 399 2.71 -12.73 4.35
C GLN A 399 3.49 -12.74 5.68
N ASN A 400 2.81 -13.03 6.80
CA ASN A 400 3.43 -13.25 8.11
C ASN A 400 4.38 -12.12 8.57
N LYS A 401 4.04 -10.86 8.27
CA LYS A 401 4.79 -9.67 8.74
C LYS A 401 4.19 -9.08 10.02
N ASN A 402 5.01 -8.36 10.79
CA ASN A 402 4.55 -7.72 12.02
C ASN A 402 3.55 -6.60 11.75
N VAL A 403 3.87 -5.75 10.76
CA VAL A 403 3.00 -4.70 10.23
C VAL A 403 3.04 -4.75 8.70
N ILE A 404 1.89 -4.85 8.04
CA ILE A 404 1.81 -4.89 6.58
C ILE A 404 0.59 -4.15 6.03
N ALA A 405 0.80 -3.34 5.01
CA ALA A 405 -0.25 -2.66 4.25
C ALA A 405 -0.34 -3.22 2.82
N PRO A 406 -1.54 -3.42 2.27
CA PRO A 406 -1.72 -3.55 0.83
C PRO A 406 -1.52 -2.18 0.15
N LEU A 407 -0.92 -2.17 -1.05
CA LEU A 407 -0.84 -0.97 -1.87
C LEU A 407 -2.24 -0.57 -2.35
N MET A 408 -2.63 0.66 -2.00
CA MET A 408 -3.83 1.33 -2.49
C MET A 408 -3.42 2.62 -3.20
N THR A 409 -3.97 2.85 -4.39
CA THR A 409 -3.69 4.03 -5.22
C THR A 409 -4.97 4.78 -5.52
N ARG A 410 -4.94 6.11 -5.58
CA ARG A 410 -6.05 6.88 -6.17
C ARG A 410 -6.12 6.60 -7.67
N HIS A 411 -7.32 6.34 -8.18
CA HIS A 411 -7.50 5.96 -9.58
C HIS A 411 -6.90 7.01 -10.54
N GLY A 412 -6.12 6.54 -11.53
CA GLY A 412 -5.47 7.41 -12.52
C GLY A 412 -4.38 8.34 -11.98
N ARG A 413 -3.96 8.20 -10.72
CA ARG A 413 -2.95 9.07 -10.08
C ARG A 413 -1.85 8.24 -9.42
N LEU A 414 -0.73 8.91 -9.09
CA LEU A 414 0.37 8.29 -8.34
C LEU A 414 0.16 8.30 -6.82
N TRP A 415 -0.77 9.12 -6.32
CA TRP A 415 -1.07 9.21 -4.89
C TRP A 415 -1.49 7.85 -4.33
N SER A 416 -0.84 7.41 -3.26
CA SER A 416 -1.00 6.08 -2.67
C SER A 416 -0.88 6.13 -1.14
N ASN A 417 -1.31 5.06 -0.47
CA ASN A 417 -1.30 4.91 0.99
C ASN A 417 0.09 4.60 1.60
N PHE A 418 1.18 5.03 0.97
CA PHE A 418 2.54 4.81 1.46
C PHE A 418 3.51 5.88 0.94
N TRP A 419 4.58 6.12 1.69
CA TRP A 419 5.72 6.92 1.22
C TRP A 419 6.97 6.04 1.16
N GLY A 420 7.75 6.16 0.08
CA GLY A 420 8.99 5.42 -0.06
C GLY A 420 10.20 6.05 0.63
N ALA A 421 10.14 7.35 0.93
CA ALA A 421 11.20 8.10 1.61
C ALA A 421 10.61 9.19 2.52
N LEU A 422 11.44 9.74 3.41
CA LEU A 422 11.12 10.91 4.22
C LEU A 422 12.10 12.04 3.92
N SER A 423 11.63 13.29 4.04
CA SER A 423 12.49 14.46 4.10
C SER A 423 13.26 14.51 5.42
N ALA A 424 14.24 15.41 5.53
CA ALA A 424 14.98 15.62 6.79
C ALA A 424 14.06 16.00 7.97
N ASP A 425 12.94 16.68 7.67
CA ASP A 425 11.93 17.08 8.67
C ASP A 425 10.91 15.97 8.97
N GLY A 426 11.06 14.78 8.38
CA GLY A 426 10.17 13.63 8.60
C GLY A 426 8.87 13.65 7.78
N TYR A 427 8.73 14.56 6.82
CA TYR A 427 7.58 14.68 5.92
C TYR A 427 7.78 13.86 4.63
N TYR A 428 6.78 13.91 3.75
CA TYR A 428 6.81 13.23 2.45
C TYR A 428 8.08 13.55 1.65
N ALA A 429 8.76 12.49 1.20
CA ALA A 429 9.70 12.54 0.09
C ALA A 429 9.46 11.39 -0.86
N ARG A 430 9.68 11.62 -2.15
CA ARG A 430 9.57 10.58 -3.17
C ARG A 430 10.85 9.76 -3.20
N SER A 431 10.76 8.44 -3.01
CA SER A 431 11.89 7.53 -3.26
C SER A 431 12.11 7.30 -4.75
N GLU A 432 13.32 6.87 -5.12
CA GLU A 432 13.71 6.59 -6.50
C GLU A 432 12.83 5.52 -7.17
N ASP A 433 12.36 4.54 -6.40
CA ASP A 433 11.57 3.40 -6.86
C ASP A 433 10.05 3.57 -6.69
N TYR A 434 9.59 4.70 -6.13
CA TYR A 434 8.18 4.93 -5.79
C TYR A 434 7.24 4.70 -6.99
N VAL A 435 7.55 5.33 -8.12
CA VAL A 435 6.71 5.24 -9.33
C VAL A 435 6.70 3.82 -9.88
N ASP A 436 7.82 3.11 -9.79
CA ASP A 436 7.93 1.72 -10.27
C ASP A 436 7.08 0.77 -9.41
N ILE A 437 7.02 1.00 -8.09
CA ILE A 437 6.19 0.23 -7.16
C ILE A 437 4.70 0.53 -7.39
N VAL A 438 4.31 1.80 -7.48
CA VAL A 438 2.92 2.23 -7.68
C VAL A 438 2.35 1.71 -9.00
N GLN A 439 3.14 1.72 -10.07
CA GLN A 439 2.70 1.27 -11.40
C GLN A 439 2.84 -0.26 -11.60
N GLY A 440 3.29 -1.00 -10.58
CA GLY A 440 3.50 -2.45 -10.69
C GLY A 440 4.66 -2.86 -11.61
N ARG A 441 5.58 -1.94 -11.93
CA ARG A 441 6.83 -2.26 -12.65
C ARG A 441 7.81 -3.03 -11.75
N ARG A 442 7.76 -2.78 -10.44
CA ARG A 442 8.43 -3.58 -9.41
C ARG A 442 7.39 -4.13 -8.44
N VAL A 443 7.21 -5.45 -8.44
CA VAL A 443 6.24 -6.14 -7.58
C VAL A 443 6.96 -6.91 -6.47
N GLY A 444 6.50 -6.76 -5.23
CA GLY A 444 7.13 -7.37 -4.06
C GLY A 444 6.49 -6.96 -2.72
N VAL A 445 7.26 -7.16 -1.65
CA VAL A 445 6.95 -6.76 -0.28
C VAL A 445 8.08 -5.84 0.18
N TRP A 446 7.75 -4.57 0.41
CA TRP A 446 8.70 -3.46 0.54
C TRP A 446 8.73 -2.96 1.98
N ASN A 447 9.90 -2.85 2.60
CA ASN A 447 10.05 -2.13 3.86
C ASN A 447 10.04 -0.62 3.57
N VAL A 448 9.03 0.09 4.06
CA VAL A 448 8.77 1.51 3.75
C VAL A 448 8.63 2.33 5.03
N PRO A 449 9.00 3.63 5.02
CA PRO A 449 8.92 4.46 6.20
C PRO A 449 7.51 4.87 6.62
N TYR A 450 6.52 4.82 5.73
CA TYR A 450 5.16 5.30 6.02
C TYR A 450 4.12 4.44 5.29
N ILE A 451 3.04 4.11 6.00
CA ILE A 451 1.83 3.45 5.49
C ILE A 451 0.59 4.10 6.13
N SER A 452 -0.54 4.13 5.43
CA SER A 452 -1.79 4.73 5.92
C SER A 452 -3.02 3.98 5.40
N ASN A 453 -4.22 4.44 5.79
CA ASN A 453 -5.56 4.01 5.35
C ASN A 453 -5.95 2.55 5.61
N ILE A 454 -5.07 1.58 5.36
CA ILE A 454 -5.33 0.16 5.51
C ILE A 454 -4.06 -0.60 5.85
N TYR A 455 -4.08 -1.34 6.96
CA TYR A 455 -2.94 -2.15 7.39
C TYR A 455 -3.33 -3.24 8.38
N LEU A 456 -2.53 -4.30 8.41
CA LEU A 456 -2.65 -5.43 9.32
C LEU A 456 -1.47 -5.43 10.28
N ILE A 457 -1.74 -5.51 11.58
CA ILE A 457 -0.75 -5.62 12.65
C ILE A 457 -0.95 -6.97 13.36
N LYS A 458 0.14 -7.70 13.60
CA LYS A 458 0.09 -8.88 14.48
C LYS A 458 -0.18 -8.46 15.92
N GLY A 459 -1.14 -9.11 16.57
CA GLY A 459 -1.43 -8.90 17.99
C GLY A 459 -0.23 -9.21 18.88
N SER A 460 0.61 -10.18 18.51
CA SER A 460 1.87 -10.45 19.21
C SER A 460 2.86 -9.28 19.12
N ALA A 461 2.94 -8.59 17.97
CA ALA A 461 3.80 -7.43 17.79
C ALA A 461 3.30 -6.25 18.63
N LEU A 462 1.97 -6.02 18.69
CA LEU A 462 1.36 -5.01 19.57
C LEU A 462 1.69 -5.21 21.05
N ARG A 463 1.89 -6.46 21.49
CA ARG A 463 2.15 -6.82 22.89
C ARG A 463 3.63 -6.92 23.24
N ALA A 464 4.47 -7.35 22.31
CA ALA A 464 5.88 -7.69 22.59
C ALA A 464 6.90 -6.71 21.99
N GLU A 465 6.54 -6.01 20.90
CA GLU A 465 7.45 -5.14 20.16
C GLU A 465 7.04 -3.66 20.31
N LEU A 466 5.75 -3.36 20.20
CA LEU A 466 5.18 -2.01 20.33
C LEU A 466 4.72 -1.73 21.78
N LEU A 467 5.71 -1.58 22.67
CA LEU A 467 5.52 -1.37 24.10
C LEU A 467 4.96 0.01 24.45
N GLN A 468 5.25 1.04 23.64
CA GLN A 468 4.57 2.33 23.78
C GLN A 468 3.12 2.15 23.34
N THR A 469 2.20 2.43 24.26
CA THR A 469 0.77 2.19 24.03
C THR A 469 0.17 3.22 23.11
N ASP A 470 0.55 4.49 23.29
CA ASP A 470 0.18 5.59 22.40
C ASP A 470 0.96 5.49 21.09
N LEU A 471 0.27 5.07 20.04
CA LEU A 471 0.84 4.96 18.71
C LEU A 471 0.48 6.19 17.86
N PHE A 472 -0.63 6.88 18.11
CA PHE A 472 -1.18 7.87 17.18
C PHE A 472 -0.95 9.33 17.59
N HIS A 473 -0.28 9.61 18.71
CA HIS A 473 0.20 10.96 19.03
C HIS A 473 1.72 11.07 18.92
N HIS A 474 2.19 12.11 18.21
CA HIS A 474 3.59 12.51 18.21
C HIS A 474 3.72 13.98 17.83
N SER A 475 4.08 14.83 18.80
CA SER A 475 4.32 16.26 18.56
C SER A 475 3.12 16.94 17.86
N LYS A 476 3.34 17.56 16.70
CA LYS A 476 2.33 18.21 15.84
C LYS A 476 2.01 17.41 14.58
N LEU A 477 2.46 16.16 14.50
CA LEU A 477 2.19 15.30 13.34
C LEU A 477 0.72 14.90 13.33
N ASP A 478 0.17 14.68 12.13
CA ASP A 478 -1.14 14.04 12.01
C ASP A 478 -1.09 12.59 12.54
N PRO A 479 -2.25 11.99 12.84
CA PRO A 479 -2.30 10.67 13.47
C PRO A 479 -1.57 9.55 12.71
N ASP A 480 -1.59 9.57 11.38
CA ASP A 480 -0.96 8.52 10.57
C ASP A 480 0.57 8.71 10.49
N MET A 481 1.03 9.97 10.38
CA MET A 481 2.45 10.28 10.50
C MET A 481 2.98 9.94 11.89
N ALA A 482 2.23 10.24 12.95
CA ALA A 482 2.56 9.88 14.32
C ALA A 482 2.65 8.36 14.51
N PHE A 483 1.66 7.62 14.00
CA PHE A 483 1.68 6.14 13.96
C PHE A 483 2.96 5.59 13.35
N CYS A 484 3.30 6.04 12.15
CA CYS A 484 4.49 5.58 11.47
C CYS A 484 5.77 5.99 12.23
N ALA A 485 5.83 7.21 12.78
CA ALA A 485 6.98 7.68 13.55
C ALA A 485 7.20 6.86 14.84
N ASN A 486 6.12 6.58 15.58
CA ASN A 486 6.15 5.82 16.82
C ASN A 486 6.49 4.33 16.60
N ILE A 487 6.07 3.75 15.48
CA ILE A 487 6.50 2.40 15.09
C ILE A 487 8.00 2.37 14.77
N ARG A 488 8.49 3.35 13.99
CA ARG A 488 9.92 3.42 13.63
C ARG A 488 10.82 3.62 14.85
N GLN A 489 10.40 4.43 15.82
CA GLN A 489 11.15 4.64 17.08
C GLN A 489 11.28 3.38 17.94
N GLN A 490 10.46 2.35 17.66
CA GLN A 490 10.50 1.05 18.33
C GLN A 490 11.18 -0.04 17.48
N ASP A 491 11.88 0.34 16.40
CA ASP A 491 12.62 -0.54 15.49
C ASP A 491 11.78 -1.65 14.84
N VAL A 492 10.48 -1.42 14.68
CA VAL A 492 9.55 -2.32 13.98
C VAL A 492 9.43 -1.88 12.52
N PHE A 493 9.53 -2.83 11.58
CA PHE A 493 9.41 -2.52 10.16
C PHE A 493 7.94 -2.43 9.72
N MET A 494 7.67 -1.52 8.79
CA MET A 494 6.39 -1.42 8.11
C MET A 494 6.55 -1.92 6.70
N TYR A 495 5.77 -2.94 6.34
CA TYR A 495 5.82 -3.51 5.00
C TYR A 495 4.66 -3.03 4.15
N LEU A 496 4.90 -2.87 2.86
CA LEU A 496 3.90 -2.64 1.84
C LEU A 496 3.93 -3.82 0.85
N THR A 497 2.79 -4.38 0.48
CA THR A 497 2.71 -5.39 -0.58
C THR A 497 1.93 -4.88 -1.78
N ASN A 498 2.51 -5.00 -2.97
CA ASN A 498 1.85 -4.77 -4.25
C ASN A 498 1.80 -6.04 -5.11
N ARG A 499 1.89 -7.22 -4.48
CA ARG A 499 1.83 -8.53 -5.15
C ARG A 499 0.47 -8.85 -5.78
N HIS A 500 -0.57 -8.18 -5.32
CA HIS A 500 -1.94 -8.31 -5.81
C HIS A 500 -2.55 -6.92 -5.95
N THR A 501 -3.56 -6.81 -6.80
CA THR A 501 -4.44 -5.64 -6.85
C THR A 501 -5.47 -5.78 -5.74
N PHE A 502 -5.34 -5.01 -4.68
CA PHE A 502 -6.22 -5.12 -3.50
C PHE A 502 -7.46 -4.21 -3.59
N GLY A 503 -7.33 -3.08 -4.26
CA GLY A 503 -8.33 -2.02 -4.31
C GLY A 503 -7.71 -0.68 -4.67
N HIS A 504 -8.40 0.40 -4.33
CA HIS A 504 -7.98 1.77 -4.58
C HIS A 504 -8.43 2.71 -3.45
N LEU A 505 -7.96 3.96 -3.49
CA LEU A 505 -8.39 5.02 -2.58
C LEU A 505 -9.43 5.92 -3.27
N LEU A 506 -10.47 6.28 -2.53
CA LEU A 506 -11.44 7.29 -2.96
C LEU A 506 -10.82 8.69 -2.91
N SER A 507 -11.30 9.57 -3.77
CA SER A 507 -11.07 11.01 -3.67
C SER A 507 -12.13 11.63 -2.77
N LEU A 508 -11.68 12.40 -1.79
CA LEU A 508 -12.56 13.09 -0.84
C LEU A 508 -12.53 14.61 -1.05
N ASP A 509 -11.72 15.09 -1.99
CA ASP A 509 -11.32 16.49 -2.11
C ASP A 509 -12.51 17.42 -2.41
N SER A 510 -13.62 16.88 -2.93
CA SER A 510 -14.80 17.63 -3.36
C SER A 510 -16.13 17.07 -2.84
N TYR A 511 -16.11 16.12 -1.89
CA TYR A 511 -17.35 15.46 -1.46
C TYR A 511 -18.23 16.42 -0.66
N GLN A 512 -19.47 16.60 -1.11
CA GLN A 512 -20.46 17.47 -0.47
C GLN A 512 -21.53 16.62 0.20
N THR A 513 -22.10 17.11 1.30
CA THR A 513 -23.19 16.44 2.04
C THR A 513 -24.48 17.26 2.02
N SER A 514 -24.73 18.01 0.94
CA SER A 514 -25.86 18.92 0.77
C SER A 514 -27.08 18.30 0.10
N HIS A 515 -26.93 17.11 -0.49
CA HIS A 515 -27.97 16.37 -1.20
C HIS A 515 -28.51 15.23 -0.34
N LEU A 516 -29.69 14.73 -0.69
CA LEU A 516 -30.25 13.55 -0.04
C LEU A 516 -29.38 12.31 -0.36
N HIS A 517 -28.98 12.17 -1.62
CA HIS A 517 -28.08 11.13 -2.12
C HIS A 517 -26.81 11.72 -2.75
N ASN A 518 -25.89 12.14 -1.89
CA ASN A 518 -24.64 12.81 -2.29
C ASN A 518 -23.76 12.02 -3.28
N ASP A 519 -23.75 10.69 -3.16
CA ASP A 519 -23.00 9.79 -4.05
C ASP A 519 -23.38 9.97 -5.53
N LEU A 520 -24.59 10.45 -5.86
CA LEU A 520 -25.00 10.70 -7.25
C LEU A 520 -24.07 11.69 -7.95
N TRP A 521 -23.53 12.67 -7.23
CA TRP A 521 -22.64 13.71 -7.75
C TRP A 521 -21.17 13.30 -7.91
N GLU A 522 -20.81 12.08 -7.52
CA GLU A 522 -19.41 11.63 -7.45
C GLU A 522 -18.84 11.05 -8.76
N VAL A 523 -19.59 11.16 -9.87
CA VAL A 523 -19.19 10.61 -11.19
C VAL A 523 -17.85 11.16 -11.70
N PHE A 524 -17.45 12.37 -11.31
CA PHE A 524 -16.17 12.96 -11.70
C PHE A 524 -15.01 12.56 -10.80
N SER A 525 -15.23 12.55 -9.50
CA SER A 525 -14.17 12.35 -8.50
C SER A 525 -13.86 10.87 -8.30
N ASN A 526 -14.88 10.01 -8.40
CA ASN A 526 -14.81 8.57 -8.11
C ASN A 526 -15.59 7.75 -9.15
N PRO A 527 -15.21 7.81 -10.45
CA PRO A 527 -16.00 7.23 -11.55
C PRO A 527 -16.18 5.71 -11.47
N GLU A 528 -15.18 4.97 -11.00
CA GLU A 528 -15.27 3.50 -10.90
C GLU A 528 -16.27 3.05 -9.82
N ASP A 529 -16.28 3.72 -8.66
CA ASP A 529 -17.23 3.44 -7.58
C ASP A 529 -18.64 3.92 -7.94
N TRP A 530 -18.75 5.08 -8.59
CA TRP A 530 -20.01 5.58 -9.14
C TRP A 530 -20.60 4.58 -10.13
N LYS A 531 -19.78 4.04 -11.04
CA LYS A 531 -20.16 2.99 -11.97
C LYS A 531 -20.60 1.71 -11.27
N GLU A 532 -19.88 1.24 -10.26
CA GLU A 532 -20.28 0.04 -9.49
C GLU A 532 -21.64 0.25 -8.80
N LYS A 533 -21.90 1.44 -8.26
CA LYS A 533 -23.15 1.74 -7.56
C LYS A 533 -24.33 1.95 -8.53
N TYR A 534 -24.11 2.69 -9.62
CA TYR A 534 -25.21 3.28 -10.39
C TYR A 534 -25.39 2.73 -11.80
N ILE A 535 -24.35 2.19 -12.43
CA ILE A 535 -24.47 1.62 -13.77
C ILE A 535 -24.86 0.15 -13.68
N HIS A 536 -25.86 -0.23 -14.47
CA HIS A 536 -26.40 -1.58 -14.46
C HIS A 536 -25.28 -2.61 -14.73
N GLU A 537 -25.17 -3.66 -13.91
CA GLU A 537 -24.13 -4.71 -14.00
C GLU A 537 -23.97 -5.33 -15.40
N ASN A 538 -25.09 -5.45 -16.13
CA ASN A 538 -25.15 -5.96 -17.50
C ASN A 538 -24.92 -4.91 -18.61
N TYR A 539 -24.68 -3.63 -18.30
CA TYR A 539 -24.39 -2.59 -19.29
C TYR A 539 -23.20 -2.97 -20.19
N THR A 540 -22.09 -3.44 -19.62
CA THR A 540 -20.91 -3.84 -20.42
C THR A 540 -21.24 -5.01 -21.36
N LYS A 541 -22.14 -5.91 -20.97
CA LYS A 541 -22.62 -7.00 -21.83
C LYS A 541 -23.52 -6.45 -22.95
N ALA A 542 -24.40 -5.49 -22.64
CA ALA A 542 -25.20 -4.74 -23.61
C ALA A 542 -24.33 -4.01 -24.63
N LEU A 543 -23.29 -3.31 -24.16
CA LEU A 543 -22.33 -2.64 -25.03
C LEU A 543 -21.53 -3.62 -25.88
N ALA A 544 -21.35 -4.87 -25.44
CA ALA A 544 -20.78 -5.94 -26.26
C ALA A 544 -21.78 -6.53 -27.30
N GLY A 545 -23.04 -6.09 -27.28
CA GLY A 545 -24.11 -6.54 -28.18
C GLY A 545 -24.99 -7.67 -27.62
N LYS A 546 -24.83 -8.04 -26.35
CA LYS A 546 -25.65 -9.07 -25.66
C LYS A 546 -26.68 -8.38 -24.77
N LEU A 547 -27.95 -8.80 -24.75
CA LEU A 547 -29.03 -8.13 -24.00
C LEU A 547 -29.44 -6.77 -24.59
N LEU A 548 -29.17 -6.57 -25.88
CA LEU A 548 -29.74 -5.49 -26.67
C LEU A 548 -31.02 -6.01 -27.34
N GLU A 549 -32.10 -5.28 -27.19
CA GLU A 549 -33.36 -5.56 -27.87
C GLU A 549 -33.75 -4.40 -28.78
N MET A 550 -34.56 -4.69 -29.80
CA MET A 550 -35.14 -3.68 -30.69
C MET A 550 -36.66 -3.89 -30.75
N PRO A 551 -37.41 -3.50 -29.70
CA PRO A 551 -38.85 -3.78 -29.59
C PRO A 551 -39.70 -3.16 -30.70
N CYS A 552 -39.26 -2.04 -31.29
CA CYS A 552 -39.86 -1.42 -32.47
C CYS A 552 -38.74 -1.09 -33.48
N PRO A 553 -39.06 -0.91 -34.79
CA PRO A 553 -38.05 -0.52 -35.77
C PRO A 553 -37.27 0.72 -35.33
N ASP A 554 -35.93 0.64 -35.32
CA ASP A 554 -35.01 1.69 -34.87
C ASP A 554 -35.28 2.24 -33.45
N VAL A 555 -35.92 1.43 -32.60
CA VAL A 555 -36.06 1.70 -31.16
C VAL A 555 -35.31 0.64 -30.41
N TYR A 556 -34.15 0.99 -29.87
CA TYR A 556 -33.30 0.09 -29.11
C TYR A 556 -33.65 0.13 -27.62
N TRP A 557 -33.42 -1.00 -26.94
CA TRP A 557 -33.72 -1.15 -25.53
C TRP A 557 -32.62 -1.94 -24.83
N PHE A 558 -31.99 -1.33 -23.83
CA PHE A 558 -30.85 -1.93 -23.12
C PHE A 558 -30.79 -1.48 -21.64
N PRO A 559 -30.13 -2.26 -20.76
CA PRO A 559 -29.95 -1.89 -19.36
C PRO A 559 -28.90 -0.79 -19.19
N ILE A 560 -29.18 0.21 -18.34
CA ILE A 560 -28.28 1.35 -18.11
C ILE A 560 -28.05 1.68 -16.64
N PHE A 561 -29.10 1.67 -15.81
CA PHE A 561 -29.04 2.04 -14.40
C PHE A 561 -29.34 0.86 -13.48
N THR A 562 -28.67 0.81 -12.32
CA THR A 562 -29.05 -0.08 -11.22
C THR A 562 -30.40 0.35 -10.64
N GLU A 563 -31.03 -0.52 -9.86
CA GLU A 563 -32.25 -0.13 -9.15
C GLU A 563 -31.99 1.01 -8.17
N THR A 564 -30.85 0.98 -7.47
CA THR A 564 -30.39 2.05 -6.58
C THR A 564 -30.26 3.38 -7.29
N ALA A 565 -29.68 3.43 -8.49
CA ALA A 565 -29.61 4.68 -9.26
C ALA A 565 -31.00 5.25 -9.55
N CYS A 566 -31.95 4.37 -9.88
CA CYS A 566 -33.30 4.80 -10.18
C CYS A 566 -34.03 5.31 -8.92
N ASP A 567 -33.90 4.60 -7.81
CA ASP A 567 -34.54 4.96 -6.54
C ASP A 567 -33.98 6.27 -6.00
N GLU A 568 -32.65 6.38 -5.87
CA GLU A 568 -31.99 7.58 -5.36
C GLU A 568 -32.27 8.81 -6.25
N LEU A 569 -32.34 8.65 -7.58
CA LEU A 569 -32.71 9.74 -8.48
C LEU A 569 -34.17 10.19 -8.28
N VAL A 570 -35.12 9.25 -8.13
CA VAL A 570 -36.53 9.59 -7.87
C VAL A 570 -36.69 10.25 -6.51
N GLU A 571 -36.03 9.73 -5.48
CA GLU A 571 -36.04 10.28 -4.12
C GLU A 571 -35.50 11.71 -4.10
N GLU A 572 -34.42 12.00 -4.82
CA GLU A 572 -33.87 13.35 -4.94
C GLU A 572 -34.82 14.33 -5.66
N MET A 573 -35.49 13.87 -6.72
CA MET A 573 -36.48 14.68 -7.44
C MET A 573 -37.70 15.01 -6.58
N GLU A 574 -38.22 14.02 -5.83
CA GLU A 574 -39.32 14.25 -4.90
C GLU A 574 -38.89 15.08 -3.68
N HIS A 575 -37.63 14.97 -3.25
CA HIS A 575 -37.07 15.83 -2.20
C HIS A 575 -37.02 17.30 -2.62
N TYR A 576 -36.63 17.57 -3.88
CA TYR A 576 -36.69 18.92 -4.43
C TYR A 576 -38.13 19.44 -4.53
N GLY A 577 -39.06 18.60 -4.98
CA GLY A 577 -40.51 18.82 -4.88
C GLY A 577 -41.13 19.91 -5.76
N GLN A 578 -40.33 20.74 -6.45
CA GLN A 578 -40.82 21.81 -7.33
C GLN A 578 -41.07 21.31 -8.76
N TRP A 579 -42.02 20.38 -8.88
CA TRP A 579 -42.50 19.87 -10.16
C TRP A 579 -43.19 20.96 -10.99
N SER A 580 -43.07 20.88 -12.32
CA SER A 580 -43.78 21.78 -13.23
C SER A 580 -45.29 21.64 -13.13
N LEU A 581 -46.02 22.62 -13.65
CA LEU A 581 -47.49 22.57 -13.74
C LEU A 581 -47.99 21.81 -14.99
N GLY A 582 -47.10 21.42 -15.90
CA GLY A 582 -47.49 20.83 -17.19
C GLY A 582 -48.19 21.82 -18.13
N ASP A 583 -47.88 23.11 -18.02
CA ASP A 583 -48.43 24.18 -18.85
C ASP A 583 -47.46 24.58 -19.98
N ASN A 584 -47.99 25.01 -21.13
CA ASN A 584 -47.17 25.43 -22.28
C ASN A 584 -46.26 26.64 -21.99
N LYS A 585 -46.43 27.35 -20.87
CA LYS A 585 -45.56 28.46 -20.47
C LYS A 585 -44.69 28.01 -19.33
N ASP A 586 -43.40 27.83 -19.61
CA ASP A 586 -42.43 27.44 -18.61
C ASP A 586 -41.25 28.41 -18.61
N ASN A 587 -41.16 29.22 -17.55
CA ASN A 587 -40.08 30.19 -17.38
C ASN A 587 -38.74 29.55 -17.00
N ARG A 588 -38.71 28.23 -16.75
CA ARG A 588 -37.52 27.47 -16.41
C ARG A 588 -36.71 27.06 -17.64
N ILE A 589 -37.33 27.08 -18.83
CA ILE A 589 -36.69 26.76 -20.11
C ILE A 589 -36.36 27.99 -20.95
N GLN A 590 -35.29 27.90 -21.74
CA GLN A 590 -34.86 28.99 -22.62
C GLN A 590 -35.90 29.20 -23.74
N GLY A 591 -36.63 30.32 -23.66
CA GLY A 591 -37.70 30.67 -24.61
C GLY A 591 -39.10 30.74 -24.02
N GLY A 592 -39.31 30.24 -22.78
CA GLY A 592 -40.55 30.46 -22.03
C GLY A 592 -41.78 29.68 -22.51
N TYR A 593 -41.64 28.82 -23.53
CA TYR A 593 -42.75 28.11 -24.16
C TYR A 593 -42.40 26.67 -24.50
N GLU A 594 -43.18 25.73 -24.00
CA GLU A 594 -43.06 24.30 -24.27
C GLU A 594 -44.22 23.84 -25.17
N ASN A 595 -43.87 23.28 -26.33
CA ASN A 595 -44.89 22.87 -27.31
C ASN A 595 -45.74 21.69 -26.82
N VAL A 596 -45.16 20.84 -25.96
CA VAL A 596 -45.78 19.62 -25.44
C VAL A 596 -45.36 19.45 -23.98
N PRO A 597 -46.03 20.13 -23.04
CA PRO A 597 -45.53 20.22 -21.67
C PRO A 597 -45.67 18.93 -20.88
N THR A 598 -44.72 18.69 -19.98
CA THR A 598 -44.75 17.59 -19.01
C THR A 598 -44.63 18.10 -17.57
N ILE A 599 -45.20 17.37 -16.61
CA ILE A 599 -44.93 17.56 -15.18
C ILE A 599 -43.55 16.97 -14.87
N ASP A 600 -42.57 17.85 -14.75
CA ASP A 600 -41.16 17.47 -14.70
C ASP A 600 -40.29 18.37 -13.82
N ILE A 601 -39.08 17.86 -13.57
CA ILE A 601 -37.95 18.57 -12.98
C ILE A 601 -36.74 18.38 -13.90
N HIS A 602 -36.10 19.48 -14.28
CA HIS A 602 -34.90 19.46 -15.12
C HIS A 602 -33.65 19.22 -14.28
N MET A 603 -32.66 18.54 -14.85
CA MET A 603 -31.41 18.20 -14.15
C MET A 603 -30.67 19.45 -13.66
N ASN A 604 -30.76 20.59 -14.36
CA ASN A 604 -30.14 21.85 -13.93
C ASN A 604 -30.77 22.44 -12.66
N GLN A 605 -32.06 22.20 -12.40
CA GLN A 605 -32.78 22.72 -11.23
C GLN A 605 -32.26 22.12 -9.93
N ILE A 606 -31.80 20.87 -9.99
CA ILE A 606 -31.14 20.18 -8.87
C ILE A 606 -29.61 20.25 -8.96
N SER A 607 -29.05 21.04 -9.88
CA SER A 607 -27.60 21.14 -10.12
C SER A 607 -26.93 19.81 -10.48
N PHE A 608 -27.61 18.96 -11.26
CA PHE A 608 -27.15 17.64 -11.71
C PHE A 608 -26.84 17.58 -13.22
N GLU A 609 -26.91 18.72 -13.93
CA GLU A 609 -26.73 18.80 -15.39
C GLU A 609 -25.33 18.33 -15.83
N ARG A 610 -24.28 18.68 -15.09
CA ARG A 610 -22.90 18.34 -15.45
C ARG A 610 -22.62 16.86 -15.28
N GLU A 611 -23.12 16.30 -14.19
CA GLU A 611 -23.04 14.89 -13.83
C GLU A 611 -23.84 14.05 -14.83
N TRP A 612 -25.04 14.50 -15.18
CA TRP A 612 -25.85 13.90 -16.23
C TRP A 612 -25.14 13.91 -17.59
N HIS A 613 -24.55 15.04 -17.99
CA HIS A 613 -23.78 15.13 -19.23
C HIS A 613 -22.61 14.14 -19.25
N LYS A 614 -21.88 14.02 -18.13
CA LYS A 614 -20.78 13.05 -17.99
C LYS A 614 -21.30 11.62 -18.16
N PHE A 615 -22.43 11.28 -17.56
CA PHE A 615 -23.10 10.01 -17.75
C PHE A 615 -23.46 9.76 -19.23
N LEU A 616 -24.03 10.74 -19.93
CA LEU A 616 -24.38 10.61 -21.34
C LEU A 616 -23.13 10.36 -22.19
N VAL A 617 -22.06 11.12 -21.98
CA VAL A 617 -20.80 10.98 -22.74
C VAL A 617 -20.12 9.63 -22.48
N GLU A 618 -20.12 9.12 -21.25
CA GLU A 618 -19.42 7.88 -20.92
C GLU A 618 -20.21 6.60 -21.22
N TYR A 619 -21.54 6.63 -21.12
CA TYR A 619 -22.37 5.43 -21.18
C TYR A 619 -23.39 5.44 -22.32
N ILE A 620 -23.90 6.60 -22.72
CA ILE A 620 -24.90 6.68 -23.80
C ILE A 620 -24.20 6.83 -25.15
N ALA A 621 -23.26 7.75 -25.29
CA ALA A 621 -22.56 7.99 -26.55
C ALA A 621 -21.91 6.72 -27.14
N PRO A 622 -21.12 5.91 -26.39
CA PRO A 622 -20.53 4.69 -26.95
C PRO A 622 -21.57 3.66 -27.36
N MET A 623 -22.72 3.62 -26.67
CA MET A 623 -23.82 2.76 -27.07
C MET A 623 -24.46 3.27 -28.36
N THR A 624 -24.76 4.57 -28.46
CA THR A 624 -25.36 5.18 -29.66
C THR A 624 -24.50 4.94 -30.89
N GLU A 625 -23.19 5.19 -30.82
CA GLU A 625 -22.27 5.00 -31.96
C GLU A 625 -22.18 3.53 -32.39
N LYS A 626 -22.36 2.60 -31.44
CA LYS A 626 -22.44 1.17 -31.74
C LYS A 626 -23.76 0.78 -32.42
N LEU A 627 -24.88 1.33 -31.95
CA LEU A 627 -26.22 1.01 -32.45
C LEU A 627 -26.51 1.65 -33.80
N TYR A 628 -25.93 2.82 -34.06
CA TYR A 628 -26.05 3.55 -35.32
C TYR A 628 -24.67 3.74 -35.96
N PRO A 629 -24.09 2.69 -36.60
CA PRO A 629 -22.79 2.80 -37.23
C PRO A 629 -22.73 3.95 -38.25
N GLY A 630 -21.75 4.83 -38.09
CA GLY A 630 -21.57 6.03 -38.92
C GLY A 630 -22.13 7.32 -38.30
N TYR A 631 -22.85 7.22 -37.18
CA TYR A 631 -23.19 8.36 -36.34
C TYR A 631 -22.15 8.52 -35.22
N TYR A 632 -21.74 9.75 -34.97
CA TYR A 632 -20.78 10.11 -33.92
C TYR A 632 -21.37 11.24 -33.09
N THR A 633 -21.27 11.13 -31.77
CA THR A 633 -21.96 12.04 -30.86
C THR A 633 -21.05 12.53 -29.73
N ARG A 634 -21.23 13.79 -29.35
CA ARG A 634 -20.65 14.35 -28.11
C ARG A 634 -21.68 14.40 -26.98
N ALA A 635 -22.83 13.76 -27.18
CA ALA A 635 -23.98 13.75 -26.31
C ALA A 635 -24.37 15.14 -25.78
N GLN A 636 -24.39 16.14 -26.66
CA GLN A 636 -24.87 17.47 -26.29
C GLN A 636 -26.37 17.38 -26.02
N PHE A 637 -26.89 18.12 -25.07
CA PHE A 637 -28.33 18.19 -24.83
C PHE A 637 -28.71 19.59 -24.38
N ASP A 638 -29.90 20.02 -24.80
CA ASP A 638 -30.53 21.24 -24.28
C ASP A 638 -31.49 20.90 -23.13
N LEU A 639 -32.07 19.69 -23.15
CA LEU A 639 -33.09 19.24 -22.23
C LEU A 639 -32.79 17.85 -21.68
N ALA A 640 -32.67 17.76 -20.35
CA ALA A 640 -32.65 16.53 -19.58
C ALA A 640 -33.49 16.72 -18.33
N PHE A 641 -34.45 15.83 -18.11
CA PHE A 641 -35.47 16.01 -17.08
C PHE A 641 -36.07 14.67 -16.66
N VAL A 642 -36.64 14.65 -15.45
CA VAL A 642 -37.44 13.52 -14.95
C VAL A 642 -38.90 13.91 -15.03
N VAL A 643 -39.70 13.07 -15.69
CA VAL A 643 -41.14 13.24 -15.83
C VAL A 643 -41.87 12.37 -14.82
N ARG A 644 -42.96 12.90 -14.27
CA ARG A 644 -43.88 12.17 -13.39
C ARG A 644 -45.27 12.11 -14.01
N TYR A 645 -45.75 10.88 -14.26
CA TYR A 645 -47.12 10.65 -14.70
C TYR A 645 -47.98 10.07 -13.58
N LYS A 646 -49.14 10.68 -13.33
CA LYS A 646 -50.15 10.20 -12.38
C LYS A 646 -51.57 10.33 -12.95
N PRO A 647 -52.52 9.46 -12.54
CA PRO A 647 -53.92 9.54 -12.96
C PRO A 647 -54.63 10.86 -12.63
N ASP A 648 -54.26 11.48 -11.52
CA ASP A 648 -54.86 12.68 -10.94
C ASP A 648 -54.13 13.99 -11.32
N GLU A 649 -52.98 13.89 -11.97
CA GLU A 649 -52.21 15.02 -12.50
C GLU A 649 -52.19 14.93 -14.05
N GLN A 650 -51.02 14.65 -14.64
CA GLN A 650 -50.87 14.36 -16.06
C GLN A 650 -50.65 12.86 -16.27
N PRO A 651 -51.64 12.10 -16.78
CA PRO A 651 -51.50 10.65 -16.93
C PRO A 651 -50.83 10.21 -18.23
N SER A 652 -50.84 11.06 -19.26
CA SER A 652 -50.43 10.72 -20.63
C SER A 652 -49.74 11.89 -21.31
N LEU A 653 -49.07 11.61 -22.44
CA LEU A 653 -48.47 12.64 -23.28
C LEU A 653 -48.98 12.49 -24.72
N MET A 654 -49.49 13.58 -25.30
CA MET A 654 -50.05 13.57 -26.66
C MET A 654 -49.00 13.21 -27.71
N PRO A 655 -49.40 12.74 -28.90
CA PRO A 655 -48.47 12.44 -29.99
C PRO A 655 -47.57 13.63 -30.37
N HIS A 656 -46.25 13.43 -30.40
CA HIS A 656 -45.27 14.48 -30.70
C HIS A 656 -43.97 13.95 -31.32
N HIS A 657 -43.11 14.88 -31.73
CA HIS A 657 -41.70 14.67 -32.04
C HIS A 657 -40.85 15.36 -30.99
N ASP A 658 -39.69 14.79 -30.71
CA ASP A 658 -38.71 15.40 -29.81
C ASP A 658 -37.84 16.39 -30.58
N ALA A 659 -37.40 17.43 -29.88
CA ALA A 659 -36.42 18.38 -30.40
C ALA A 659 -35.00 17.82 -30.27
N SER A 660 -34.75 16.62 -30.78
CA SER A 660 -33.47 15.90 -30.69
C SER A 660 -33.12 15.18 -31.99
N THR A 661 -31.84 14.86 -32.19
CA THR A 661 -31.46 13.85 -33.18
C THR A 661 -31.89 12.47 -32.68
N PHE A 662 -31.57 12.14 -31.44
CA PHE A 662 -32.06 10.95 -30.75
C PHE A 662 -32.45 11.25 -29.30
N THR A 663 -33.40 10.49 -28.79
CA THR A 663 -33.90 10.59 -27.42
C THR A 663 -33.54 9.34 -26.66
N ILE A 664 -33.16 9.51 -25.39
CA ILE A 664 -33.14 8.42 -24.42
C ILE A 664 -34.30 8.57 -23.44
N ASN A 665 -34.91 7.46 -23.08
CA ASN A 665 -36.03 7.40 -22.13
C ASN A 665 -35.83 6.22 -21.18
N ILE A 666 -35.45 6.52 -19.94
CA ILE A 666 -35.07 5.56 -18.91
C ILE A 666 -36.24 5.37 -17.95
N ALA A 667 -36.68 4.13 -17.75
CA ALA A 667 -37.69 3.82 -16.74
C ALA A 667 -37.08 3.79 -15.34
N LEU A 668 -37.62 4.58 -14.41
CA LEU A 668 -37.08 4.71 -13.05
C LEU A 668 -37.83 3.85 -12.01
N ASN A 669 -39.04 3.37 -12.32
CA ASN A 669 -39.79 2.51 -11.42
C ASN A 669 -40.55 1.39 -12.16
N ARG A 670 -41.15 0.45 -11.42
CA ARG A 670 -41.64 -0.83 -11.94
C ARG A 670 -43.13 -0.79 -12.28
N VAL A 671 -43.44 -1.16 -13.52
CA VAL A 671 -44.82 -1.46 -13.95
C VAL A 671 -45.40 -2.63 -13.14
N GLY A 672 -46.67 -2.53 -12.77
CA GLY A 672 -47.40 -3.52 -11.96
C GLY A 672 -47.12 -3.48 -10.46
N VAL A 673 -46.08 -2.77 -10.02
CA VAL A 673 -45.75 -2.57 -8.59
C VAL A 673 -46.03 -1.12 -8.21
N ASP A 674 -45.38 -0.17 -8.90
CA ASP A 674 -45.44 1.26 -8.57
C ASP A 674 -46.52 1.99 -9.38
N TYR A 675 -46.85 1.48 -10.56
CA TYR A 675 -47.90 2.00 -11.44
C TYR A 675 -48.54 0.94 -12.35
N GLU A 676 -49.74 1.22 -12.85
CA GLU A 676 -50.41 0.44 -13.91
C GLU A 676 -50.65 1.31 -15.16
N GLY A 677 -50.77 0.67 -16.32
CA GLY A 677 -50.85 1.36 -17.60
C GLY A 677 -49.49 1.92 -18.01
N GLY A 678 -49.48 3.00 -18.80
CA GLY A 678 -48.26 3.65 -19.25
C GLY A 678 -47.58 2.96 -20.43
N GLY A 679 -46.36 3.42 -20.72
CA GLY A 679 -45.55 2.98 -21.84
C GLY A 679 -45.31 4.09 -22.87
N CYS A 680 -44.79 3.68 -24.03
CA CYS A 680 -44.57 4.55 -25.19
C CYS A 680 -45.10 3.83 -26.44
N ARG A 681 -45.84 4.55 -27.30
CA ARG A 681 -46.32 4.03 -28.58
C ARG A 681 -45.75 4.86 -29.72
N PHE A 682 -45.14 4.19 -30.70
CA PHE A 682 -44.67 4.78 -31.93
C PHE A 682 -45.74 4.62 -33.02
N LEU A 683 -46.41 5.71 -33.38
CA LEU A 683 -47.64 5.69 -34.18
C LEU A 683 -47.38 5.17 -35.60
N ARG A 684 -46.29 5.61 -36.24
CA ARG A 684 -45.92 5.19 -37.61
C ARG A 684 -45.72 3.68 -37.75
N TYR A 685 -45.33 3.01 -36.67
CA TYR A 685 -45.05 1.57 -36.66
C TYR A 685 -46.16 0.75 -35.99
N ASN A 686 -47.20 1.40 -35.46
CA ASN A 686 -48.21 0.81 -34.58
C ASN A 686 -47.60 -0.12 -33.51
N CYS A 687 -46.47 0.30 -32.95
CA CYS A 687 -45.69 -0.48 -32.00
C CYS A 687 -45.74 0.17 -30.62
N SER A 688 -45.92 -0.62 -29.57
CA SER A 688 -46.04 -0.12 -28.19
C SER A 688 -45.13 -0.89 -27.24
N ILE A 689 -44.37 -0.16 -26.44
CA ILE A 689 -43.65 -0.70 -25.28
C ILE A 689 -44.49 -0.40 -24.04
N ARG A 690 -45.25 -1.38 -23.55
CA ARG A 690 -46.19 -1.25 -22.43
C ARG A 690 -45.65 -1.69 -21.08
N ALA A 691 -44.56 -2.47 -21.07
CA ALA A 691 -43.92 -2.93 -19.85
C ALA A 691 -42.44 -2.49 -19.78
N PRO A 692 -42.17 -1.19 -19.60
CA PRO A 692 -40.81 -0.72 -19.38
C PRO A 692 -40.17 -1.39 -18.15
N ARG A 693 -38.88 -1.69 -18.26
CA ARG A 693 -38.07 -2.36 -17.25
C ARG A 693 -37.31 -1.29 -16.48
N LYS A 694 -37.44 -1.26 -15.15
CA LYS A 694 -36.69 -0.34 -14.29
C LYS A 694 -35.20 -0.43 -14.59
N GLY A 695 -34.54 0.71 -14.75
CA GLY A 695 -33.11 0.80 -15.07
C GLY A 695 -32.76 0.51 -16.54
N TRP A 696 -33.75 0.26 -17.41
CA TRP A 696 -33.52 0.11 -18.85
C TRP A 696 -33.91 1.39 -19.60
N THR A 697 -33.20 1.65 -20.69
CA THR A 697 -33.39 2.82 -21.53
C THR A 697 -33.87 2.47 -22.92
N LEU A 698 -34.91 3.17 -23.38
CA LEU A 698 -35.28 3.21 -24.78
C LEU A 698 -34.45 4.29 -25.48
N MET A 699 -33.91 3.96 -26.65
CA MET A 699 -33.19 4.89 -27.51
C MET A 699 -33.81 4.89 -28.91
N HIS A 700 -34.25 6.05 -29.39
CA HIS A 700 -34.88 6.20 -30.70
C HIS A 700 -34.58 7.57 -31.33
N PRO A 701 -34.66 7.72 -32.66
CA PRO A 701 -34.63 9.03 -33.31
C PRO A 701 -35.72 9.97 -32.76
N GLY A 702 -35.43 11.26 -32.60
CA GLY A 702 -36.40 12.25 -32.08
C GLY A 702 -37.28 12.87 -33.16
N ARG A 703 -36.71 13.11 -34.34
CA ARG A 703 -37.33 13.82 -35.47
C ARG A 703 -37.79 12.90 -36.59
N LEU A 704 -38.73 13.41 -37.39
CA LEU A 704 -39.24 12.86 -38.67
C LEU A 704 -39.94 11.49 -38.58
N THR A 705 -39.29 10.46 -38.05
CA THR A 705 -39.70 9.06 -38.25
C THR A 705 -40.38 8.43 -37.04
N HIS A 706 -40.17 8.95 -35.83
CA HIS A 706 -40.63 8.34 -34.58
C HIS A 706 -41.66 9.22 -33.87
N TYR A 707 -42.73 9.59 -34.59
CA TYR A 707 -43.88 10.28 -33.99
C TYR A 707 -44.52 9.34 -32.96
N HIS A 708 -44.52 9.76 -31.69
CA HIS A 708 -44.82 8.86 -30.57
C HIS A 708 -45.68 9.53 -29.50
N GLU A 709 -46.36 8.71 -28.70
CA GLU A 709 -47.23 9.14 -27.59
C GLU A 709 -46.89 8.41 -26.28
N GLY A 710 -47.08 9.11 -25.16
CA GLY A 710 -47.01 8.55 -23.82
C GLY A 710 -48.36 7.94 -23.45
N LEU A 711 -48.42 6.61 -23.37
CA LEU A 711 -49.67 5.91 -23.03
C LEU A 711 -50.14 6.28 -21.60
N PRO A 712 -51.45 6.31 -21.32
CA PRO A 712 -51.97 6.73 -20.02
C PRO A 712 -51.56 5.80 -18.87
N THR A 713 -50.99 6.38 -17.81
CA THR A 713 -50.86 5.76 -16.49
C THR A 713 -52.23 5.74 -15.81
N THR A 714 -52.73 4.55 -15.48
CA THR A 714 -54.09 4.35 -14.95
C THR A 714 -54.16 4.23 -13.44
N ARG A 715 -53.04 3.86 -12.79
CA ARG A 715 -52.93 3.78 -11.32
C ARG A 715 -51.48 4.04 -10.89
N GLY A 716 -51.28 4.56 -9.68
CA GLY A 716 -49.95 4.78 -9.10
C GLY A 716 -49.20 5.94 -9.76
N THR A 717 -47.88 5.95 -9.65
CA THR A 717 -47.03 7.02 -10.20
C THR A 717 -45.93 6.42 -11.07
N ARG A 718 -45.78 6.91 -12.29
CA ARG A 718 -44.72 6.47 -13.23
C ARG A 718 -43.65 7.55 -13.35
N TYR A 719 -42.39 7.18 -13.14
CA TYR A 719 -41.24 8.07 -13.35
C TYR A 719 -40.37 7.61 -14.52
N ILE A 720 -39.96 8.56 -15.35
CA ILE A 720 -38.99 8.34 -16.42
C ILE A 720 -37.96 9.47 -16.46
N ALA A 721 -36.70 9.16 -16.74
CA ALA A 721 -35.69 10.17 -17.08
C ALA A 721 -35.56 10.26 -18.59
N VAL A 722 -35.71 11.46 -19.14
CA VAL A 722 -35.67 11.72 -20.58
C VAL A 722 -34.55 12.71 -20.88
N SER A 723 -33.84 12.48 -21.98
CA SER A 723 -32.88 13.45 -22.50
C SER A 723 -32.96 13.54 -24.02
N PHE A 724 -33.05 14.77 -24.50
CA PHE A 724 -33.06 15.13 -25.91
C PHE A 724 -31.64 15.43 -26.35
N VAL A 725 -31.03 14.47 -27.03
CA VAL A 725 -29.60 14.47 -27.32
C VAL A 725 -29.33 14.85 -28.78
N ASP A 726 -28.30 15.65 -28.96
CA ASP A 726 -27.87 16.32 -30.19
C ASP A 726 -29.04 17.06 -30.87
N PRO A 727 -29.60 18.11 -30.23
CA PRO A 727 -30.76 18.87 -30.71
C PRO A 727 -30.55 19.63 -32.04
#